data_AF-A0ABD1PRX5-F1
#
_entry.id   AF-A0ABD1PRX5-F1
#
_cell.length_a   1.000
_cell.length_b   1.000
_cell.length_c   1.000
_cell.angle_alpha   90.00
_cell.angle_beta   90.00
_cell.angle_gamma   90.00
#
_symmetry.space_group_name_H-M   'P 1'
#
loop_
_entity.id
_entity.type
_entity.pdbx_description
1 polymer ?
#
loop_
_entity_poly.entity_id
_entity_poly.type
_entity_poly.pdbx_seq_one_letter_code
_entity_poly.pdbx_strand_id
1 'polypeptide(L)'
;MKEASWLSFAMDEDIGQVKKIPSPPDPIFSAFLSPDFNPAQFSSAVLSSGSAASRIEKLQEGLRLLDNQLRHEVLSRHHDLLHQLSSLKASESSLSSLRSSLSSLQSSLRQARSELSDPHRVIAAQTLQLNNLHSTSLLLQSTLRTLRLIQKLQNLVNSQPDPEKWDLSKAAQLHFEILTLYNESHLSGIDAIDSELKWVIETGSKIRAEGMKVLEKGLENLNQAEVGLGLQVFYNLGELRGTVDGLVSKYKQMGLKSISYALDMKAISGGGGYGAGMPGGVQRHGTPQIGGGGKAKEGLWQRMSGCMDQLHSIVVAVWHLQRVLSKKRDPFTHVLLLDEVMQEGDPMLTDRVWEALVKSFASQMKSVFTASSFVKEIFTAGYPKLLSTIENLLERISRDTDVKGVPPALSLEGKEQMIAAIEIFQTAFLGLCLSRLSDLVNSVFNMSSRGTVPSKEHISRIISRIQEEIEAVQMNARLTLLVLREISKVLLLLAERAEYQISTGPEARQITGPATPLQIKNFTLSQHLQQIHARVTSIIARLPTVASDILSPALGTIYGVACDSVTPLFQAMLDHLESCILQIHDQNFGTLSMDAAMDNNASPYMEELQKSILHFRAEFLSRLLPSSGAISAGAETICTRLVRTIASRVLIFFIRHASLVRPLSESGKLRMARDMAELELAVGQNLFPVEQLGAPYRALRAFRPVIFLETSQMGDSPLLQDLPPSVILHHLYSRGPEDLQSPLQRNKLTPNQYSLWMDSQGEDQIWKGIKSTLVDYAAKVRARGRQGVQPCLLSDAETRGLVNRE
;
A
#
# COMPACT_ATOMS: atom_id res chain seq x y z
N MET A 1 68.49 -19.07 -35.51
CA MET A 1 69.92 -19.40 -35.73
C MET A 1 70.68 -18.12 -36.02
N LYS A 2 71.95 -18.06 -35.61
CA LYS A 2 72.93 -17.06 -36.05
C LYS A 2 73.96 -17.75 -36.93
N GLU A 3 74.46 -17.01 -37.92
CA GLU A 3 75.80 -17.07 -38.55
C GLU A 3 76.47 -18.43 -38.86
N ALA A 4 76.92 -18.54 -40.11
CA ALA A 4 78.01 -19.42 -40.54
C ALA A 4 78.97 -18.61 -41.44
N SER A 5 80.28 -18.74 -41.23
CA SER A 5 81.35 -18.17 -42.09
C SER A 5 82.72 -18.77 -41.74
N TRP A 6 83.76 -18.39 -42.50
CA TRP A 6 85.17 -18.84 -42.45
C TRP A 6 85.42 -20.24 -43.03
N LEU A 7 86.45 -20.51 -43.87
CA LEU A 7 87.52 -19.68 -44.45
C LEU A 7 88.05 -20.27 -45.80
N SER A 8 88.80 -19.51 -46.60
CA SER A 8 89.54 -19.96 -47.81
C SER A 8 90.63 -18.95 -48.24
N PHE A 9 91.53 -19.33 -49.17
CA PHE A 9 92.78 -18.71 -49.76
C PHE A 9 94.12 -19.40 -49.34
N ALA A 10 95.21 -19.48 -50.12
CA ALA A 10 95.62 -18.89 -51.44
C ALA A 10 96.52 -19.84 -52.31
N MET A 11 97.18 -19.36 -53.40
CA MET A 11 97.98 -20.09 -54.44
C MET A 11 99.30 -19.37 -54.89
N ASP A 12 100.01 -19.90 -55.93
CA ASP A 12 101.41 -19.61 -56.38
C ASP A 12 101.58 -19.70 -57.97
N GLU A 13 102.73 -19.40 -58.62
CA GLU A 13 102.85 -19.09 -60.11
C GLU A 13 103.82 -19.91 -61.08
N ASP A 14 104.49 -19.31 -62.11
CA ASP A 14 104.59 -19.81 -63.54
C ASP A 14 105.98 -19.75 -64.34
N ILE A 15 106.11 -20.38 -65.54
CA ILE A 15 107.36 -20.67 -66.35
C ILE A 15 107.22 -20.83 -67.93
N GLY A 16 108.19 -20.41 -68.81
CA GLY A 16 108.56 -21.11 -70.12
C GLY A 16 109.06 -20.32 -71.41
N GLN A 17 109.81 -20.94 -72.40
CA GLN A 17 110.01 -20.60 -73.89
C GLN A 17 111.19 -21.34 -74.69
N VAL A 18 111.14 -21.62 -76.06
CA VAL A 18 112.18 -22.35 -76.96
C VAL A 18 112.13 -22.10 -78.54
N LYS A 19 113.13 -22.49 -79.43
CA LYS A 19 113.16 -22.36 -80.96
C LYS A 19 114.00 -23.43 -81.83
N LYS A 20 114.08 -23.39 -83.22
CA LYS A 20 114.60 -24.46 -84.19
C LYS A 20 115.04 -24.02 -85.67
N ILE A 21 115.32 -24.94 -86.68
CA ILE A 21 115.48 -24.85 -88.23
C ILE A 21 116.95 -25.09 -88.84
N PRO A 22 117.38 -25.44 -90.15
CA PRO A 22 116.90 -26.06 -91.48
C PRO A 22 117.86 -27.11 -92.27
N SER A 23 117.52 -27.59 -93.54
CA SER A 23 118.36 -27.72 -94.83
C SER A 23 118.32 -29.02 -95.77
N PRO A 24 118.42 -28.92 -97.15
CA PRO A 24 118.54 -30.03 -98.17
C PRO A 24 119.66 -29.80 -99.30
N PRO A 25 119.73 -30.34 -100.57
CA PRO A 25 119.26 -31.56 -101.34
C PRO A 25 120.34 -32.30 -102.28
N ASP A 26 119.98 -33.32 -103.13
CA ASP A 26 120.77 -33.91 -104.29
C ASP A 26 119.85 -34.70 -105.30
N PRO A 27 120.09 -34.75 -106.65
CA PRO A 27 119.06 -35.16 -107.63
C PRO A 27 118.83 -36.68 -107.82
N ILE A 28 119.53 -37.54 -107.09
CA ILE A 28 119.16 -38.97 -106.99
C ILE A 28 117.96 -39.15 -106.05
N PHE A 29 117.83 -38.31 -105.02
CA PHE A 29 116.74 -38.43 -104.04
C PHE A 29 115.41 -37.87 -104.53
N SER A 30 115.40 -36.94 -105.49
CA SER A 30 114.17 -36.44 -106.12
C SER A 30 113.38 -37.53 -106.85
N ALA A 31 114.02 -38.63 -107.29
CA ALA A 31 113.31 -39.77 -107.87
C ALA A 31 112.41 -40.50 -106.84
N PHE A 32 112.81 -40.52 -105.56
CA PHE A 32 112.04 -41.11 -104.46
C PHE A 32 110.97 -40.16 -103.89
N LEU A 33 110.93 -38.91 -104.35
CA LEU A 33 109.93 -37.90 -103.98
C LEU A 33 108.85 -37.71 -105.06
N SER A 34 108.89 -38.52 -106.14
CA SER A 34 107.85 -38.58 -107.16
C SER A 34 106.75 -39.58 -106.76
N PRO A 35 105.45 -39.23 -106.87
CA PRO A 35 104.36 -40.10 -106.40
C PRO A 35 104.18 -41.38 -107.22
N ASP A 36 104.50 -41.36 -108.51
CA ASP A 36 104.29 -42.50 -109.44
C ASP A 36 105.52 -43.44 -109.52
N PHE A 37 106.36 -43.49 -108.48
CA PHE A 37 107.60 -44.27 -108.48
C PHE A 37 107.34 -45.78 -108.53
N ASN A 38 107.66 -46.42 -109.67
CA ASN A 38 107.52 -47.86 -109.87
C ASN A 38 108.88 -48.59 -109.65
N PRO A 39 109.02 -49.42 -108.58
CA PRO A 39 110.30 -50.09 -108.28
C PRO A 39 110.79 -51.05 -109.37
N ALA A 40 109.88 -51.69 -110.11
CA ALA A 40 110.25 -52.65 -111.15
C ALA A 40 110.83 -51.96 -112.40
N GLN A 41 110.28 -50.81 -112.79
CA GLN A 41 110.81 -49.99 -113.89
C GLN A 41 112.13 -49.33 -113.51
N PHE A 42 112.28 -48.84 -112.27
CA PHE A 42 113.57 -48.33 -111.80
C PHE A 42 114.65 -49.43 -111.81
N SER A 43 114.30 -50.64 -111.37
CA SER A 43 115.21 -51.78 -111.36
C SER A 43 115.63 -52.21 -112.78
N SER A 44 114.71 -52.28 -113.73
CA SER A 44 115.04 -52.66 -115.12
C SER A 44 115.86 -51.59 -115.84
N ALA A 45 115.60 -50.30 -115.60
CA ALA A 45 116.40 -49.19 -116.13
C ALA A 45 117.83 -49.12 -115.52
N VAL A 46 117.99 -49.51 -114.25
CA VAL A 46 119.32 -49.60 -113.60
C VAL A 46 120.10 -50.84 -114.08
N LEU A 47 119.41 -51.95 -114.37
CA LEU A 47 120.04 -53.15 -114.96
C LEU A 47 120.45 -52.94 -116.42
N SER A 48 119.63 -52.28 -117.25
CA SER A 48 119.97 -52.02 -118.66
C SER A 48 121.05 -50.95 -118.87
N SER A 49 121.35 -50.14 -117.84
CA SER A 49 122.37 -49.08 -117.88
C SER A 49 123.70 -49.45 -117.20
N GLY A 50 123.92 -50.73 -116.87
CA GLY A 50 125.24 -51.30 -116.55
C GLY A 50 125.98 -50.72 -115.33
N SER A 51 125.31 -49.95 -114.47
CA SER A 51 125.96 -49.07 -113.46
C SER A 51 125.32 -49.14 -112.06
N ALA A 52 124.73 -50.30 -111.72
CA ALA A 52 123.94 -50.48 -110.50
C ALA A 52 124.67 -50.17 -109.17
N ALA A 53 125.95 -50.53 -109.04
CA ALA A 53 126.68 -50.44 -107.77
C ALA A 53 126.78 -49.00 -107.22
N SER A 54 127.16 -48.05 -108.08
CA SER A 54 127.40 -46.64 -107.70
C SER A 54 126.14 -45.93 -107.14
N ARG A 55 124.94 -46.43 -107.46
CA ARG A 55 123.68 -45.86 -106.95
C ARG A 55 123.28 -46.35 -105.56
N ILE A 56 123.88 -47.45 -105.08
CA ILE A 56 123.54 -48.05 -103.77
C ILE A 56 124.30 -47.35 -102.64
N GLU A 57 125.60 -47.06 -102.81
CA GLU A 57 126.43 -46.40 -101.79
C GLU A 57 125.84 -45.03 -101.39
N LYS A 58 125.47 -44.19 -102.37
CA LYS A 58 124.83 -42.89 -102.12
C LYS A 58 123.54 -42.99 -101.28
N LEU A 59 122.82 -44.12 -101.35
CA LEU A 59 121.57 -44.33 -100.63
C LEU A 59 121.80 -44.73 -99.16
N GLN A 60 122.89 -45.46 -98.88
CA GLN A 60 123.27 -45.81 -97.50
C GLN A 60 123.79 -44.60 -96.71
N GLU A 61 124.50 -43.67 -97.36
CA GLU A 61 125.00 -42.44 -96.73
C GLU A 61 123.86 -41.55 -96.20
N GLY A 62 122.79 -41.38 -96.99
CA GLY A 62 121.62 -40.59 -96.60
C GLY A 62 120.88 -41.13 -95.37
N LEU A 63 120.83 -42.46 -95.20
CA LEU A 63 120.18 -43.09 -94.03
C LEU A 63 120.96 -42.86 -92.72
N ARG A 64 122.30 -42.83 -92.76
CA ARG A 64 123.14 -42.54 -91.56
C ARG A 64 122.93 -41.14 -91.01
N LEU A 65 122.62 -40.16 -91.87
CA LEU A 65 122.44 -38.76 -91.45
C LEU A 65 121.16 -38.56 -90.61
N LEU A 66 120.11 -39.34 -90.88
CA LEU A 66 118.78 -39.14 -90.31
C LEU A 66 118.63 -39.76 -88.89
N ASP A 67 119.21 -40.96 -88.65
CA ASP A 67 119.16 -41.61 -87.31
C ASP A 67 119.90 -40.79 -86.23
N ASN A 68 121.02 -40.15 -86.59
CA ASN A 68 121.81 -39.35 -85.67
C ASN A 68 121.06 -38.12 -85.14
N GLN A 69 120.24 -37.44 -85.97
CA GLN A 69 119.46 -36.28 -85.53
C GLN A 69 118.34 -36.68 -84.56
N LEU A 70 117.70 -37.83 -84.80
CA LEU A 70 116.56 -38.31 -84.01
C LEU A 70 116.95 -38.64 -82.56
N ARG A 71 118.15 -39.19 -82.34
CA ARG A 71 118.65 -39.55 -80.99
C ARG A 71 118.93 -38.34 -80.09
N HIS A 72 119.31 -37.20 -80.66
CA HIS A 72 119.76 -36.04 -79.87
C HIS A 72 118.59 -35.31 -79.19
N GLU A 73 117.48 -35.11 -79.90
CA GLU A 73 116.31 -34.40 -79.37
C GLU A 73 115.69 -35.14 -78.15
N VAL A 74 115.57 -36.47 -78.24
CA VAL A 74 114.91 -37.33 -77.24
C VAL A 74 115.60 -37.31 -75.87
N LEU A 75 116.94 -37.26 -75.84
CA LEU A 75 117.70 -37.24 -74.60
C LEU A 75 117.55 -35.93 -73.80
N SER A 76 117.14 -34.84 -74.44
CA SER A 76 117.17 -33.50 -73.85
C SER A 76 116.03 -33.16 -72.86
N ARG A 77 114.92 -33.93 -72.85
CA ARG A 77 113.67 -33.56 -72.13
C ARG A 77 113.09 -34.64 -71.20
N HIS A 78 113.89 -35.62 -70.78
CA HIS A 78 113.36 -36.76 -70.02
C HIS A 78 112.96 -36.44 -68.57
N HIS A 79 113.57 -35.44 -67.93
CA HIS A 79 113.46 -35.25 -66.47
C HIS A 79 112.15 -34.59 -66.03
N ASP A 80 111.73 -33.52 -66.68
CA ASP A 80 110.55 -32.71 -66.29
C ASP A 80 109.24 -33.53 -66.29
N LEU A 81 109.13 -34.46 -67.25
CA LEU A 81 108.00 -35.37 -67.41
C LEU A 81 107.78 -36.30 -66.19
N LEU A 82 108.85 -36.65 -65.46
CA LEU A 82 108.74 -37.54 -64.30
C LEU A 82 108.25 -36.80 -63.05
N HIS A 83 108.59 -35.51 -62.90
CA HIS A 83 108.22 -34.74 -61.70
C HIS A 83 106.71 -34.47 -61.64
N GLN A 84 106.10 -34.04 -62.76
CA GLN A 84 104.66 -33.76 -62.83
C GLN A 84 103.80 -35.00 -62.56
N LEU A 85 104.25 -36.18 -62.99
CA LEU A 85 103.57 -37.47 -62.74
C LEU A 85 103.52 -37.86 -61.25
N SER A 86 104.51 -37.45 -60.45
CA SER A 86 104.59 -37.81 -59.03
C SER A 86 103.60 -37.02 -58.16
N SER A 87 103.51 -35.71 -58.37
CA SER A 87 102.62 -34.80 -57.63
C SER A 87 101.14 -35.14 -57.85
N LEU A 88 100.76 -35.42 -59.11
CA LEU A 88 99.39 -35.75 -59.48
C LEU A 88 98.90 -37.03 -58.79
N LYS A 89 99.77 -38.05 -58.69
CA LYS A 89 99.51 -39.30 -57.98
C LYS A 89 99.35 -39.11 -56.46
N ALA A 90 100.10 -38.20 -55.85
CA ALA A 90 99.95 -37.87 -54.42
C ALA A 90 98.60 -37.21 -54.12
N SER A 91 98.16 -36.26 -54.95
CA SER A 91 96.86 -35.60 -54.83
C SER A 91 95.69 -36.59 -55.01
N GLU A 92 95.78 -37.49 -55.99
CA GLU A 92 94.79 -38.56 -56.21
C GLU A 92 94.64 -39.48 -54.98
N SER A 93 95.74 -39.82 -54.30
CA SER A 93 95.71 -40.63 -53.07
C SER A 93 95.03 -39.93 -51.88
N SER A 94 95.17 -38.60 -51.78
CA SER A 94 94.49 -37.82 -50.73
C SER A 94 92.99 -37.71 -51.00
N LEU A 95 92.60 -37.54 -52.27
CA LEU A 95 91.20 -37.50 -52.70
C LEU A 95 90.48 -38.85 -52.52
N SER A 96 91.15 -39.99 -52.73
CA SER A 96 90.55 -41.30 -52.47
C SER A 96 90.38 -41.57 -50.97
N SER A 97 91.35 -41.17 -50.14
CA SER A 97 91.23 -41.23 -48.67
C SER A 97 90.05 -40.39 -48.15
N LEU A 98 89.92 -39.13 -48.58
CA LEU A 98 88.78 -38.27 -48.22
C LEU A 98 87.44 -38.85 -48.69
N ARG A 99 87.37 -39.42 -49.90
CA ARG A 99 86.15 -40.11 -50.39
C ARG A 99 85.77 -41.30 -49.51
N SER A 100 86.73 -42.12 -49.07
CA SER A 100 86.50 -43.27 -48.19
C SER A 100 86.08 -42.87 -46.76
N SER A 101 86.61 -41.75 -46.26
CA SER A 101 86.24 -41.19 -44.96
C SER A 101 84.81 -40.61 -45.01
N LEU A 102 84.47 -39.89 -46.08
CA LEU A 102 83.14 -39.33 -46.30
C LEU A 102 82.08 -40.41 -46.49
N SER A 103 82.36 -41.48 -47.24
CA SER A 103 81.41 -42.59 -47.38
C SER A 103 81.18 -43.33 -46.07
N SER A 104 82.22 -43.50 -45.25
CA SER A 104 82.14 -44.09 -43.89
C SER A 104 81.34 -43.22 -42.92
N LEU A 105 81.50 -41.89 -42.97
CA LEU A 105 80.67 -40.97 -42.20
C LEU A 105 79.21 -41.01 -42.66
N GLN A 106 78.97 -41.07 -43.98
CA GLN A 106 77.62 -41.19 -44.54
C GLN A 106 76.94 -42.53 -44.18
N SER A 107 77.67 -43.65 -44.11
CA SER A 107 77.11 -44.92 -43.65
C SER A 107 76.75 -44.86 -42.16
N SER A 108 77.66 -44.36 -41.32
CA SER A 108 77.44 -44.21 -39.87
C SER A 108 76.26 -43.28 -39.57
N LEU A 109 76.13 -42.16 -40.28
CA LEU A 109 75.01 -41.22 -40.13
C LEU A 109 73.69 -41.81 -40.64
N ARG A 110 73.70 -42.63 -41.69
CA ARG A 110 72.51 -43.37 -42.15
C ARG A 110 72.09 -44.43 -41.12
N GLN A 111 73.05 -45.17 -40.57
CA GLN A 111 72.81 -46.20 -39.56
C GLN A 111 72.24 -45.58 -38.27
N ALA A 112 72.88 -44.56 -37.72
CA ALA A 112 72.37 -43.83 -36.55
C ALA A 112 71.00 -43.19 -36.83
N ARG A 113 70.73 -42.74 -38.06
CA ARG A 113 69.42 -42.24 -38.46
C ARG A 113 68.35 -43.35 -38.45
N SER A 114 68.62 -44.54 -38.96
CA SER A 114 67.68 -45.68 -38.87
C SER A 114 67.49 -46.18 -37.44
N GLU A 115 68.58 -46.30 -36.68
CA GLU A 115 68.56 -46.73 -35.27
C GLU A 115 67.80 -45.74 -34.36
N LEU A 116 67.60 -44.49 -34.78
CA LEU A 116 66.73 -43.53 -34.10
C LEU A 116 65.33 -43.40 -34.74
N SER A 117 65.21 -43.42 -36.08
CA SER A 117 63.93 -43.23 -36.76
C SER A 117 62.98 -44.39 -36.55
N ASP A 118 63.49 -45.61 -36.52
CA ASP A 118 62.66 -46.80 -36.56
C ASP A 118 62.09 -47.10 -35.16
N PRO A 119 62.85 -47.01 -34.05
CA PRO A 119 62.27 -47.00 -32.71
C PRO A 119 61.30 -45.84 -32.49
N HIS A 120 61.59 -44.61 -32.96
CA HIS A 120 60.65 -43.50 -32.86
C HIS A 120 59.33 -43.79 -33.61
N ARG A 121 59.41 -44.39 -34.81
CA ARG A 121 58.22 -44.77 -35.60
C ARG A 121 57.42 -45.88 -34.92
N VAL A 122 58.08 -46.86 -34.31
CA VAL A 122 57.45 -47.94 -33.53
C VAL A 122 56.79 -47.38 -32.26
N ILE A 123 57.47 -46.52 -31.50
CA ILE A 123 56.92 -45.89 -30.28
C ILE A 123 55.73 -45.01 -30.63
N ALA A 124 55.79 -44.21 -31.70
CA ALA A 124 54.66 -43.40 -32.15
C ALA A 124 53.46 -44.28 -32.57
N ALA A 125 53.69 -45.36 -33.31
CA ALA A 125 52.63 -46.30 -33.69
C ALA A 125 52.03 -47.03 -32.49
N GLN A 126 52.85 -47.48 -31.53
CA GLN A 126 52.40 -48.12 -30.29
C GLN A 126 51.67 -47.15 -29.37
N THR A 127 52.08 -45.88 -29.31
CA THR A 127 51.39 -44.83 -28.54
C THR A 127 50.02 -44.53 -29.13
N LEU A 128 49.91 -44.43 -30.47
CA LEU A 128 48.62 -44.31 -31.15
C LEU A 128 47.74 -45.55 -30.94
N GLN A 129 48.31 -46.76 -31.03
CA GLN A 129 47.59 -48.01 -30.77
C GLN A 129 47.07 -48.07 -29.32
N LEU A 130 47.89 -47.69 -28.34
CA LEU A 130 47.52 -47.65 -26.93
C LEU A 130 46.43 -46.60 -26.67
N ASN A 131 46.54 -45.40 -27.24
CA ASN A 131 45.54 -44.34 -27.11
C ASN A 131 44.19 -44.74 -27.75
N ASN A 132 44.24 -45.41 -28.91
CA ASN A 132 43.05 -45.95 -29.56
C ASN A 132 42.40 -47.07 -28.73
N LEU A 133 43.20 -48.00 -28.19
CA LEU A 133 42.72 -49.07 -27.31
C LEU A 133 42.12 -48.52 -26.00
N HIS A 134 42.73 -47.50 -25.41
CA HIS A 134 42.21 -46.83 -24.22
C HIS A 134 40.89 -46.11 -24.51
N SER A 135 40.84 -45.31 -25.58
CA SER A 135 39.60 -44.65 -26.04
C SER A 135 38.48 -45.65 -26.34
N THR A 136 38.78 -46.76 -27.02
CA THR A 136 37.83 -47.84 -27.28
C THR A 136 37.35 -48.51 -26.00
N SER A 137 38.26 -48.73 -25.03
CA SER A 137 37.90 -49.32 -23.73
C SER A 137 36.97 -48.41 -22.93
N LEU A 138 37.23 -47.10 -22.90
CA LEU A 138 36.36 -46.11 -22.25
C LEU A 138 34.98 -46.05 -22.92
N LEU A 139 34.94 -45.92 -24.26
CA LEU A 139 33.69 -45.89 -25.02
C LEU A 139 32.84 -47.15 -24.78
N LEU A 140 33.48 -48.32 -24.75
CA LEU A 140 32.82 -49.61 -24.53
C LEU A 140 32.36 -49.78 -23.07
N GLN A 141 33.11 -49.27 -22.08
CA GLN A 141 32.69 -49.22 -20.68
C GLN A 141 31.47 -48.30 -20.49
N SER A 142 31.47 -47.11 -21.07
CA SER A 142 30.31 -46.19 -21.04
C SER A 142 29.10 -46.81 -21.75
N THR A 143 29.29 -47.37 -22.95
CA THR A 143 28.25 -48.13 -23.68
C THR A 143 27.62 -49.22 -22.80
N LEU A 144 28.45 -50.06 -22.17
CA LEU A 144 27.99 -51.14 -21.31
C LEU A 144 27.27 -50.62 -20.04
N ARG A 145 27.71 -49.49 -19.48
CA ARG A 145 27.05 -48.83 -18.33
C ARG A 145 25.67 -48.30 -18.74
N THR A 146 25.58 -47.58 -19.85
CA THR A 146 24.32 -47.02 -20.38
C THR A 146 23.31 -48.14 -20.67
N LEU A 147 23.71 -49.21 -21.37
CA LEU A 147 22.84 -50.36 -21.63
C LEU A 147 22.37 -51.05 -20.33
N ARG A 148 23.23 -51.19 -19.31
CA ARG A 148 22.85 -51.73 -18.00
C ARG A 148 21.87 -50.83 -17.24
N LEU A 149 21.91 -49.51 -17.43
CA LEU A 149 20.95 -48.57 -16.84
C LEU A 149 19.61 -48.61 -17.59
N ILE A 150 19.63 -48.68 -18.93
CA ILE A 150 18.43 -48.90 -19.75
C ILE A 150 17.73 -50.20 -19.32
N GLN A 151 18.46 -51.30 -19.14
CA GLN A 151 17.90 -52.55 -18.62
C GLN A 151 17.31 -52.42 -17.20
N LYS A 152 17.89 -51.60 -16.31
CA LYS A 152 17.28 -51.32 -14.99
C LYS A 152 15.98 -50.54 -15.13
N LEU A 153 15.91 -49.54 -16.02
CA LEU A 153 14.71 -48.77 -16.28
C LEU A 153 13.62 -49.64 -16.93
N GLN A 154 13.99 -50.48 -17.91
CA GLN A 154 13.12 -51.49 -18.52
C GLN A 154 12.58 -52.46 -17.48
N ASN A 155 13.42 -52.99 -16.58
CA ASN A 155 12.96 -53.90 -15.52
C ASN A 155 11.99 -53.22 -14.54
N LEU A 156 12.21 -51.94 -14.20
CA LEU A 156 11.31 -51.17 -13.32
C LEU A 156 9.95 -50.94 -14.00
N VAL A 157 9.94 -50.55 -15.28
CA VAL A 157 8.74 -50.35 -16.09
C VAL A 157 8.00 -51.67 -16.36
N ASN A 158 8.70 -52.71 -16.81
CA ASN A 158 8.09 -54.00 -17.20
C ASN A 158 7.58 -54.80 -15.99
N SER A 159 8.04 -54.49 -14.76
CA SER A 159 7.52 -55.09 -13.54
C SER A 159 6.06 -54.69 -13.24
N GLN A 160 5.58 -53.55 -13.78
CA GLN A 160 4.21 -53.07 -13.56
C GLN A 160 3.67 -52.37 -14.81
N PRO A 161 2.63 -52.91 -15.50
CA PRO A 161 2.15 -52.35 -16.75
C PRO A 161 1.45 -50.99 -16.62
N ASP A 162 1.00 -50.62 -15.41
CA ASP A 162 0.30 -49.36 -15.15
C ASP A 162 1.28 -48.24 -14.78
N PRO A 163 1.39 -47.15 -15.57
CA PRO A 163 2.32 -46.04 -15.27
C PRO A 163 2.08 -45.35 -13.92
N GLU A 164 0.84 -45.35 -13.43
CA GLU A 164 0.46 -44.77 -12.14
C GLU A 164 1.09 -45.47 -10.93
N LYS A 165 1.58 -46.71 -11.09
CA LYS A 165 2.12 -47.53 -10.01
C LYS A 165 3.66 -47.55 -9.98
N TRP A 166 4.30 -47.08 -11.05
CA TRP A 166 5.76 -47.00 -11.13
C TRP A 166 6.36 -46.18 -9.97
N ASP A 167 7.57 -46.55 -9.54
CA ASP A 167 8.41 -45.70 -8.71
C ASP A 167 8.92 -44.51 -9.56
N LEU A 168 8.06 -43.51 -9.74
CA LEU A 168 8.29 -42.37 -10.63
C LEU A 168 9.58 -41.61 -10.28
N SER A 169 9.93 -41.49 -9.00
CA SER A 169 11.16 -40.82 -8.57
C SER A 169 12.41 -41.60 -8.99
N LYS A 170 12.41 -42.92 -8.85
CA LYS A 170 13.52 -43.77 -9.26
C LYS A 170 13.60 -43.96 -10.78
N ALA A 171 12.46 -44.01 -11.45
CA ALA A 171 12.38 -44.01 -12.92
C ALA A 171 12.94 -42.72 -13.51
N ALA A 172 12.60 -41.56 -12.95
CA ALA A 172 13.18 -40.27 -13.30
C ALA A 172 14.71 -40.24 -13.10
N GLN A 173 15.19 -40.69 -11.94
CA GLN A 173 16.63 -40.72 -11.63
C GLN A 173 17.42 -41.59 -12.61
N LEU A 174 16.91 -42.79 -12.95
CA LEU A 174 17.52 -43.66 -13.95
C LEU A 174 17.50 -43.04 -15.35
N HIS A 175 16.38 -42.43 -15.76
CA HIS A 175 16.27 -41.73 -17.04
C HIS A 175 17.28 -40.57 -17.16
N PHE A 176 17.47 -39.79 -16.09
CA PHE A 176 18.48 -38.73 -16.06
C PHE A 176 19.91 -39.27 -16.12
N GLU A 177 20.25 -40.30 -15.33
CA GLU A 177 21.60 -40.91 -15.40
C GLU A 177 21.91 -41.45 -16.81
N ILE A 178 20.94 -42.07 -17.49
CA ILE A 178 21.08 -42.57 -18.87
C ILE A 178 21.39 -41.42 -19.84
N LEU A 179 20.62 -40.34 -19.82
CA LEU A 179 20.82 -39.22 -20.74
C LEU A 179 22.12 -38.45 -20.47
N THR A 180 22.47 -38.24 -19.19
CA THR A 180 23.74 -37.60 -18.81
C THR A 180 24.93 -38.42 -19.30
N LEU A 181 24.98 -39.74 -19.05
CA LEU A 181 26.07 -40.59 -19.52
C LEU A 181 26.16 -40.70 -21.06
N TYR A 182 25.01 -40.72 -21.75
CA TYR A 182 24.95 -40.70 -23.21
C TYR A 182 25.60 -39.43 -23.79
N ASN A 183 25.28 -38.27 -23.20
CA ASN A 183 25.81 -36.97 -23.62
C ASN A 183 27.30 -36.80 -23.25
N GLU A 184 27.67 -37.07 -22.00
CA GLU A 184 29.04 -36.91 -21.47
C GLU A 184 30.05 -37.83 -22.15
N SER A 185 29.65 -39.06 -22.49
CA SER A 185 30.51 -40.03 -23.20
C SER A 185 30.38 -39.97 -24.72
N HIS A 186 29.65 -38.99 -25.27
CA HIS A 186 29.43 -38.78 -26.71
C HIS A 186 29.03 -40.07 -27.47
N LEU A 187 28.06 -40.82 -26.93
CA LEU A 187 27.72 -42.17 -27.41
C LEU A 187 26.83 -42.21 -28.67
N SER A 188 26.62 -41.07 -29.33
CA SER A 188 25.81 -40.92 -30.54
C SER A 188 26.45 -41.59 -31.76
N GLY A 189 25.67 -42.34 -32.54
CA GLY A 189 26.17 -43.12 -33.68
C GLY A 189 26.57 -44.54 -33.31
N ILE A 190 26.20 -45.02 -32.11
CA ILE A 190 26.34 -46.42 -31.69
C ILE A 190 24.96 -47.07 -31.82
N ASP A 191 24.73 -47.80 -32.92
CA ASP A 191 23.42 -48.37 -33.28
C ASP A 191 22.69 -49.07 -32.13
N ALA A 192 23.43 -49.82 -31.30
CA ALA A 192 22.90 -50.58 -30.17
C ALA A 192 22.41 -49.73 -28.99
N ILE A 193 22.79 -48.45 -28.92
CA ILE A 193 22.24 -47.48 -27.97
C ILE A 193 21.16 -46.65 -28.67
N ASP A 194 21.39 -46.21 -29.91
CA ASP A 194 20.47 -45.36 -30.66
C ASP A 194 19.15 -46.07 -31.02
N SER A 195 19.12 -47.41 -31.03
CA SER A 195 17.89 -48.21 -31.06
C SER A 195 17.05 -48.06 -29.79
N GLU A 196 17.68 -48.21 -28.62
CA GLU A 196 17.04 -48.17 -27.31
C GLU A 196 16.70 -46.74 -26.86
N LEU A 197 17.49 -45.75 -27.27
CA LEU A 197 17.36 -44.34 -26.87
C LEU A 197 15.96 -43.78 -27.20
N LYS A 198 15.33 -44.24 -28.30
CA LYS A 198 13.96 -43.89 -28.67
C LYS A 198 12.96 -44.29 -27.57
N TRP A 199 13.08 -45.53 -27.08
CA TRP A 199 12.26 -46.04 -25.98
C TRP A 199 12.54 -45.29 -24.66
N VAL A 200 13.80 -44.91 -24.40
CA VAL A 200 14.16 -44.09 -23.22
C VAL A 200 13.46 -42.73 -23.27
N ILE A 201 13.50 -42.04 -24.43
CA ILE A 201 12.87 -40.73 -24.63
C ILE A 201 11.34 -40.83 -24.48
N GLU A 202 10.70 -41.82 -25.10
CA GLU A 202 9.26 -42.08 -24.93
C GLU A 202 8.88 -42.36 -23.47
N THR A 203 9.71 -43.13 -22.76
CA THR A 203 9.50 -43.45 -21.34
C THR A 203 9.68 -42.23 -20.46
N GLY A 204 10.66 -41.37 -20.75
CA GLY A 204 10.82 -40.06 -20.12
C GLY A 204 9.63 -39.13 -20.35
N SER A 205 8.98 -39.20 -21.51
CA SER A 205 7.73 -38.46 -21.77
C SER A 205 6.59 -38.95 -20.87
N LYS A 206 6.43 -40.28 -20.74
CA LYS A 206 5.44 -40.91 -19.84
C LYS A 206 5.69 -40.57 -18.37
N ILE A 207 6.94 -40.59 -17.91
CA ILE A 207 7.34 -40.21 -16.53
C ILE A 207 6.98 -38.74 -16.24
N ARG A 208 7.23 -37.81 -17.17
CA ARG A 208 6.82 -36.40 -17.02
C ARG A 208 5.30 -36.25 -16.97
N ALA A 209 4.56 -36.96 -17.81
CA ALA A 209 3.10 -36.88 -17.87
C ALA A 209 2.45 -37.34 -16.56
N GLU A 210 2.84 -38.52 -16.04
CA GLU A 210 2.34 -39.02 -14.76
C GLU A 210 2.88 -38.21 -13.56
N GLY A 211 4.14 -37.77 -13.61
CA GLY A 211 4.70 -36.86 -12.61
C GLY A 211 3.95 -35.53 -12.49
N MET A 212 3.55 -34.94 -13.62
CA MET A 212 2.70 -33.75 -13.64
C MET A 212 1.28 -34.05 -13.14
N LYS A 213 0.66 -35.16 -13.58
CA LYS A 213 -0.68 -35.58 -13.15
C LYS A 213 -0.77 -35.82 -11.64
N VAL A 214 0.25 -36.45 -11.03
CA VAL A 214 0.38 -36.60 -9.58
C VAL A 214 0.57 -35.25 -8.89
N LEU A 215 1.39 -34.35 -9.45
CA LEU A 215 1.64 -33.02 -8.90
C LEU A 215 0.39 -32.13 -8.94
N GLU A 216 -0.32 -32.06 -10.07
CA GLU A 216 -1.55 -31.28 -10.22
C GLU A 216 -2.67 -31.82 -9.33
N LYS A 217 -2.92 -33.14 -9.32
CA LYS A 217 -3.86 -33.78 -8.38
C LYS A 217 -3.49 -33.48 -6.91
N GLY A 218 -2.21 -33.52 -6.57
CA GLY A 218 -1.71 -33.20 -5.23
C GLY A 218 -1.98 -31.74 -4.85
N LEU A 219 -1.86 -30.79 -5.78
CA LEU A 219 -2.14 -29.37 -5.55
C LEU A 219 -3.65 -29.09 -5.46
N GLU A 220 -4.48 -29.76 -6.26
CA GLU A 220 -5.94 -29.67 -6.18
C GLU A 220 -6.50 -30.22 -4.86
N ASN A 221 -5.94 -31.32 -4.35
CA ASN A 221 -6.37 -31.97 -3.11
C ASN A 221 -5.58 -31.51 -1.87
N LEU A 222 -4.66 -30.53 -2.01
CA LEU A 222 -3.75 -30.05 -0.97
C LEU A 222 -2.97 -31.18 -0.26
N ASN A 223 -2.64 -32.25 -0.99
CA ASN A 223 -1.97 -33.43 -0.48
C ASN A 223 -0.44 -33.26 -0.51
N GLN A 224 0.14 -32.95 0.64
CA GLN A 224 1.58 -32.74 0.80
C GLN A 224 2.44 -33.96 0.35
N ALA A 225 1.90 -35.18 0.38
CA ALA A 225 2.63 -36.37 -0.06
C ALA A 225 2.70 -36.47 -1.60
N GLU A 226 1.57 -36.27 -2.30
CA GLU A 226 1.51 -36.30 -3.77
C GLU A 226 2.30 -35.13 -4.38
N VAL A 227 2.16 -33.91 -3.84
CA VAL A 227 2.96 -32.75 -4.25
C VAL A 227 4.46 -33.01 -4.00
N GLY A 228 4.80 -33.56 -2.83
CA GLY A 228 6.18 -33.91 -2.50
C GLY A 228 6.78 -35.00 -3.41
N LEU A 229 5.96 -35.96 -3.88
CA LEU A 229 6.36 -36.98 -4.84
C LEU A 229 6.59 -36.36 -6.23
N GLY A 230 5.62 -35.62 -6.75
CA GLY A 230 5.70 -34.97 -8.07
C GLY A 230 6.91 -34.02 -8.18
N LEU A 231 7.17 -33.22 -7.15
CA LEU A 231 8.36 -32.34 -7.12
C LEU A 231 9.69 -33.12 -7.12
N GLN A 232 9.74 -34.30 -6.50
CA GLN A 232 10.94 -35.16 -6.58
C GLN A 232 11.14 -35.74 -7.98
N VAL A 233 10.07 -36.07 -8.71
CA VAL A 233 10.16 -36.54 -10.09
C VAL A 233 10.84 -35.47 -10.95
N PHE A 234 10.43 -34.20 -10.84
CA PHE A 234 11.03 -33.11 -11.62
C PHE A 234 12.41 -32.67 -11.13
N TYR A 235 12.73 -32.80 -9.83
CA TYR A 235 14.11 -32.65 -9.33
C TYR A 235 15.03 -33.73 -9.93
N ASN A 236 14.60 -34.99 -9.88
CA ASN A 236 15.36 -36.13 -10.41
C ASN A 236 15.50 -36.12 -11.94
N LEU A 237 14.69 -35.34 -12.66
CA LEU A 237 14.81 -35.08 -14.11
C LEU A 237 15.68 -33.86 -14.45
N GLY A 238 16.07 -33.03 -13.48
CA GLY A 238 16.74 -31.74 -13.73
C GLY A 238 15.82 -30.64 -14.27
N GLU A 239 14.49 -30.79 -14.13
CA GLU A 239 13.48 -29.91 -14.76
C GLU A 239 12.68 -29.08 -13.75
N LEU A 240 12.94 -29.25 -12.44
CA LEU A 240 12.14 -28.69 -11.33
C LEU A 240 11.78 -27.21 -11.49
N ARG A 241 12.75 -26.34 -11.76
CA ARG A 241 12.52 -24.88 -11.88
C ARG A 241 11.55 -24.55 -13.03
N GLY A 242 11.73 -25.18 -14.18
CA GLY A 242 10.85 -25.00 -15.35
C GLY A 242 9.43 -25.48 -15.09
N THR A 243 9.26 -26.61 -14.39
CA THR A 243 7.94 -27.11 -13.97
C THR A 243 7.26 -26.16 -12.98
N VAL A 244 7.97 -25.65 -11.98
CA VAL A 244 7.40 -24.74 -10.97
C VAL A 244 7.03 -23.39 -11.59
N ASP A 245 7.91 -22.78 -12.40
CA ASP A 245 7.60 -21.53 -13.13
C ASP A 245 6.41 -21.75 -14.10
N GLY A 246 6.33 -22.92 -14.74
CA GLY A 246 5.21 -23.33 -15.59
C GLY A 246 3.88 -23.43 -14.84
N LEU A 247 3.86 -24.06 -13.67
CA LEU A 247 2.68 -24.16 -12.80
C LEU A 247 2.26 -22.78 -12.26
N VAL A 248 3.21 -21.97 -11.78
CA VAL A 248 2.97 -20.59 -11.34
C VAL A 248 2.37 -19.75 -12.48
N SER A 249 2.85 -19.91 -13.71
CA SER A 249 2.27 -19.28 -14.91
C SER A 249 0.85 -19.80 -15.22
N LYS A 250 0.60 -21.11 -15.12
CA LYS A 250 -0.74 -21.73 -15.28
C LYS A 250 -1.75 -21.12 -14.31
N TYR A 251 -1.44 -21.14 -13.01
CA TYR A 251 -2.29 -20.60 -11.94
C TYR A 251 -2.54 -19.09 -12.09
N LYS A 252 -1.50 -18.31 -12.41
CA LYS A 252 -1.60 -16.88 -12.72
C LYS A 252 -2.56 -16.64 -13.90
N GLN A 253 -2.39 -17.37 -15.01
CA GLN A 253 -3.29 -17.26 -16.16
C GLN A 253 -4.74 -17.66 -15.86
N MET A 254 -4.97 -18.68 -15.03
CA MET A 254 -6.32 -19.08 -14.60
C MET A 254 -7.03 -17.95 -13.83
N GLY A 255 -6.33 -17.29 -12.90
CA GLY A 255 -6.89 -16.18 -12.14
C GLY A 255 -7.15 -14.94 -12.98
N LEU A 256 -6.22 -14.58 -13.88
CA LEU A 256 -6.41 -13.50 -14.87
C LEU A 256 -7.66 -13.74 -15.75
N LYS A 257 -7.86 -14.98 -16.22
CA LYS A 257 -9.05 -15.38 -16.99
C LYS A 257 -10.33 -15.29 -16.14
N SER A 258 -10.28 -15.73 -14.88
CA SER A 258 -11.42 -15.64 -13.95
C SER A 258 -11.85 -14.19 -13.69
N ILE A 259 -10.91 -13.31 -13.35
CA ILE A 259 -11.15 -11.87 -13.16
C ILE A 259 -11.77 -11.24 -14.41
N SER A 260 -11.23 -11.57 -15.60
CA SER A 260 -11.77 -11.05 -16.87
C SER A 260 -13.17 -11.58 -17.20
N TYR A 261 -13.48 -12.83 -16.85
CA TYR A 261 -14.80 -13.44 -17.07
C TYR A 261 -15.86 -12.93 -16.07
N ALA A 262 -15.44 -12.62 -14.84
CA ALA A 262 -16.34 -12.10 -13.80
C ALA A 262 -16.93 -10.74 -14.18
N LEU A 263 -16.17 -9.94 -14.94
CA LEU A 263 -16.46 -8.56 -15.31
C LEU A 263 -16.80 -8.37 -16.80
N ASP A 264 -16.87 -9.43 -17.60
CA ASP A 264 -17.24 -9.33 -19.02
C ASP A 264 -18.74 -9.01 -19.21
N MET A 265 -18.99 -7.78 -19.67
CA MET A 265 -20.32 -7.26 -19.99
C MET A 265 -21.07 -8.10 -21.04
N LYS A 266 -20.37 -8.76 -21.98
CA LYS A 266 -21.01 -9.65 -22.98
C LYS A 266 -21.50 -10.94 -22.34
N ALA A 267 -20.67 -11.60 -21.53
CA ALA A 267 -21.07 -12.79 -20.80
C ALA A 267 -22.15 -12.52 -19.73
N ILE A 268 -22.23 -11.30 -19.19
CA ILE A 268 -23.32 -10.84 -18.30
C ILE A 268 -24.66 -10.73 -19.06
N SER A 269 -24.66 -10.21 -20.29
CA SER A 269 -25.89 -10.11 -21.10
C SER A 269 -26.31 -11.42 -21.76
N GLY A 270 -25.36 -12.28 -22.14
CA GLY A 270 -25.60 -13.56 -22.83
C GLY A 270 -26.12 -14.71 -21.95
N GLY A 271 -26.16 -14.56 -20.62
CA GLY A 271 -26.59 -15.62 -19.69
C GLY A 271 -28.09 -15.97 -19.71
N GLY A 272 -28.92 -15.20 -20.43
CA GLY A 272 -30.35 -15.46 -20.59
C GLY A 272 -30.63 -16.43 -21.75
N GLY A 273 -30.56 -17.74 -21.50
CA GLY A 273 -30.76 -18.75 -22.53
C GLY A 273 -32.20 -18.87 -23.08
N TYR A 274 -32.27 -19.33 -24.34
CA TYR A 274 -33.45 -19.81 -25.08
C TYR A 274 -34.50 -18.77 -25.52
N GLY A 275 -34.30 -18.25 -26.73
CA GLY A 275 -35.26 -17.48 -27.52
C GLY A 275 -34.80 -17.39 -28.97
N ALA A 276 -34.96 -18.47 -29.75
CA ALA A 276 -34.47 -18.54 -31.13
C ALA A 276 -35.47 -17.92 -32.13
N GLY A 277 -34.95 -17.13 -33.08
CA GLY A 277 -35.63 -16.78 -34.33
C GLY A 277 -36.53 -15.53 -34.30
N MET A 278 -35.93 -14.35 -34.55
CA MET A 278 -36.62 -13.20 -35.16
C MET A 278 -35.57 -12.25 -35.81
N PRO A 279 -35.48 -12.18 -37.15
CA PRO A 279 -34.54 -11.29 -37.83
C PRO A 279 -35.18 -9.92 -38.15
N GLY A 280 -34.75 -8.86 -37.45
CA GLY A 280 -35.14 -7.49 -37.81
C GLY A 280 -35.28 -6.53 -36.62
N GLY A 281 -34.17 -6.00 -36.13
CA GLY A 281 -34.18 -4.95 -35.09
C GLY A 281 -32.82 -4.29 -34.91
N VAL A 282 -32.74 -2.97 -35.06
CA VAL A 282 -31.48 -2.21 -34.94
C VAL A 282 -31.08 -2.08 -33.46
N GLN A 283 -30.23 -2.99 -32.99
CA GLN A 283 -29.75 -3.01 -31.61
C GLN A 283 -28.72 -1.90 -31.36
N ARG A 284 -29.12 -0.82 -30.68
CA ARG A 284 -28.17 0.07 -30.01
C ARG A 284 -27.43 -0.71 -28.91
N HIS A 285 -26.09 -0.63 -28.93
CA HIS A 285 -25.24 -1.20 -27.88
C HIS A 285 -25.48 -0.52 -26.52
N GLY A 286 -25.28 -1.27 -25.42
CA GLY A 286 -24.91 -0.70 -24.11
C GLY A 286 -25.73 -1.17 -22.91
N THR A 287 -27.06 -1.27 -23.02
CA THR A 287 -27.96 -1.39 -21.86
C THR A 287 -28.91 -2.61 -21.95
N PRO A 288 -29.02 -3.45 -20.90
CA PRO A 288 -30.06 -4.46 -20.82
C PRO A 288 -31.47 -3.85 -20.87
N GLN A 289 -32.41 -4.47 -21.58
CA GLN A 289 -33.82 -4.03 -21.57
C GLN A 289 -34.44 -4.16 -20.17
N ILE A 290 -35.46 -3.34 -19.91
CA ILE A 290 -35.97 -2.99 -18.57
C ILE A 290 -36.48 -4.20 -17.75
N GLY A 291 -36.87 -5.31 -18.38
CA GLY A 291 -37.22 -6.56 -17.67
C GLY A 291 -36.03 -7.44 -17.25
N GLY A 292 -34.83 -7.22 -17.80
CA GLY A 292 -33.66 -8.09 -17.59
C GLY A 292 -32.73 -7.66 -16.45
N GLY A 293 -32.82 -6.40 -15.99
CA GLY A 293 -31.84 -5.80 -15.06
C GLY A 293 -31.65 -6.56 -13.75
N GLY A 294 -32.72 -7.11 -13.17
CA GLY A 294 -32.64 -7.91 -11.93
C GLY A 294 -31.85 -9.21 -12.09
N LYS A 295 -32.08 -9.96 -13.19
CA LYS A 295 -31.34 -11.19 -13.49
C LYS A 295 -29.87 -10.89 -13.83
N ALA A 296 -29.60 -9.82 -14.57
CA ALA A 296 -28.24 -9.40 -14.88
C ALA A 296 -27.48 -8.93 -13.63
N LYS A 297 -28.15 -8.25 -12.68
CA LYS A 297 -27.58 -7.87 -11.38
C LYS A 297 -27.17 -9.10 -10.56
N GLU A 298 -28.04 -10.10 -10.45
CA GLU A 298 -27.69 -11.31 -9.70
C GLU A 298 -26.60 -12.13 -10.41
N GLY A 299 -26.66 -12.25 -11.74
CA GLY A 299 -25.60 -12.88 -12.53
C GLY A 299 -24.22 -12.24 -12.32
N LEU A 300 -24.14 -10.91 -12.17
CA LEU A 300 -22.91 -10.20 -11.81
C LEU A 300 -22.40 -10.55 -10.40
N TRP A 301 -23.28 -10.66 -9.40
CA TRP A 301 -22.87 -11.06 -8.04
C TRP A 301 -22.44 -12.52 -7.95
N GLN A 302 -23.11 -13.43 -8.66
CA GLN A 302 -22.72 -14.84 -8.74
C GLN A 302 -21.35 -14.99 -9.44
N ARG A 303 -21.14 -14.28 -10.56
CA ARG A 303 -19.84 -14.18 -11.25
C ARG A 303 -18.73 -13.66 -10.35
N MET A 304 -18.99 -12.59 -9.59
CA MET A 304 -18.02 -12.02 -8.65
C MET A 304 -17.68 -13.02 -7.52
N SER A 305 -18.69 -13.70 -6.96
CA SER A 305 -18.49 -14.68 -5.88
C SER A 305 -17.64 -15.87 -6.36
N GLY A 306 -18.01 -16.49 -7.49
CA GLY A 306 -17.24 -17.58 -8.09
C GLY A 306 -15.82 -17.18 -8.53
N CYS A 307 -15.60 -15.89 -8.84
CA CYS A 307 -14.25 -15.37 -9.06
C CYS A 307 -13.42 -15.37 -7.77
N MET A 308 -14.00 -14.91 -6.65
CA MET A 308 -13.33 -14.91 -5.35
C MET A 308 -13.03 -16.33 -4.87
N ASP A 309 -13.94 -17.30 -5.08
CA ASP A 309 -13.67 -18.72 -4.83
C ASP A 309 -12.53 -19.27 -5.70
N GLN A 310 -12.48 -18.90 -6.98
CA GLN A 310 -11.40 -19.31 -7.87
C GLN A 310 -10.05 -18.69 -7.46
N LEU A 311 -10.04 -17.44 -7.00
CA LEU A 311 -8.84 -16.77 -6.48
C LEU A 311 -8.36 -17.39 -5.16
N HIS A 312 -9.28 -17.75 -4.25
CA HIS A 312 -8.98 -18.51 -3.02
C HIS A 312 -8.28 -19.84 -3.36
N SER A 313 -8.89 -20.64 -4.23
CA SER A 313 -8.34 -21.93 -4.70
C SER A 313 -6.92 -21.77 -5.31
N ILE A 314 -6.73 -20.76 -6.18
CA ILE A 314 -5.44 -20.49 -6.82
C ILE A 314 -4.36 -20.12 -5.79
N VAL A 315 -4.64 -19.19 -4.88
CA VAL A 315 -3.64 -18.69 -3.92
C VAL A 315 -3.28 -19.77 -2.91
N VAL A 316 -4.25 -20.55 -2.43
CA VAL A 316 -4.00 -21.67 -1.51
C VAL A 316 -3.20 -22.79 -2.19
N ALA A 317 -3.46 -23.11 -3.46
CA ALA A 317 -2.67 -24.09 -4.21
C ALA A 317 -1.20 -23.65 -4.42
N VAL A 318 -0.96 -22.39 -4.81
CA VAL A 318 0.40 -21.84 -4.98
C VAL A 318 1.13 -21.73 -3.64
N TRP A 319 0.44 -21.36 -2.56
CA TRP A 319 1.01 -21.39 -1.22
C TRP A 319 1.34 -22.81 -0.77
N HIS A 320 0.49 -23.80 -1.08
CA HIS A 320 0.77 -25.20 -0.74
C HIS A 320 1.99 -25.74 -1.49
N LEU A 321 2.15 -25.39 -2.77
CA LEU A 321 3.36 -25.65 -3.57
C LEU A 321 4.62 -25.09 -2.87
N GLN A 322 4.59 -23.80 -2.49
CA GLN A 322 5.67 -23.12 -1.77
C GLN A 322 5.95 -23.74 -0.39
N ARG A 323 4.91 -24.14 0.35
CA ARG A 323 5.00 -24.86 1.63
C ARG A 323 5.67 -26.22 1.49
N VAL A 324 5.47 -26.95 0.38
CA VAL A 324 6.14 -28.24 0.17
C VAL A 324 7.58 -28.03 -0.27
N LEU A 325 7.86 -27.11 -1.19
CA LEU A 325 9.23 -26.73 -1.60
C LEU A 325 10.09 -26.29 -0.41
N SER A 326 9.58 -25.41 0.46
CA SER A 326 10.27 -24.90 1.65
C SER A 326 10.45 -25.93 2.78
N LYS A 327 9.87 -27.12 2.67
CA LYS A 327 9.99 -28.20 3.67
C LYS A 327 10.64 -29.47 3.15
N LYS A 328 10.64 -29.69 1.83
CA LYS A 328 11.22 -30.90 1.24
C LYS A 328 12.69 -30.67 0.85
N ARG A 329 13.55 -31.55 1.37
CA ARG A 329 14.95 -31.71 0.94
C ARG A 329 15.09 -33.00 0.14
N ASP A 330 16.12 -33.04 -0.70
CA ASP A 330 16.51 -34.28 -1.37
C ASP A 330 17.08 -35.32 -0.37
N PRO A 331 16.74 -36.62 -0.52
CA PRO A 331 17.26 -37.68 0.37
C PRO A 331 18.78 -37.90 0.32
N PHE A 332 19.46 -37.52 -0.77
CA PHE A 332 20.88 -37.81 -1.00
C PHE A 332 21.75 -36.55 -0.96
N THR A 333 21.33 -35.45 -1.59
CA THR A 333 22.09 -34.19 -1.61
C THR A 333 21.79 -33.29 -0.41
N HIS A 334 20.67 -33.52 0.27
CA HIS A 334 20.12 -32.69 1.37
C HIS A 334 19.84 -31.22 1.03
N VAL A 335 19.95 -30.84 -0.26
CA VAL A 335 19.54 -29.55 -0.82
C VAL A 335 18.03 -29.36 -0.62
N LEU A 336 17.60 -28.15 -0.29
CA LEU A 336 16.19 -27.80 -0.20
C LEU A 336 15.63 -27.56 -1.60
N LEU A 337 14.49 -28.15 -1.94
CA LEU A 337 13.91 -28.02 -3.29
C LEU A 337 13.46 -26.58 -3.62
N LEU A 338 13.34 -25.70 -2.62
CA LEU A 338 13.12 -24.26 -2.83
C LEU A 338 14.35 -23.55 -3.40
N ASP A 339 15.55 -23.89 -2.91
CA ASP A 339 16.81 -23.20 -3.25
C ASP A 339 17.24 -23.49 -4.70
N GLU A 340 16.81 -24.63 -5.26
CA GLU A 340 16.96 -25.00 -6.68
C GLU A 340 16.03 -24.18 -7.60
N VAL A 341 14.91 -23.65 -7.05
CA VAL A 341 13.88 -22.93 -7.81
C VAL A 341 14.07 -21.41 -7.70
N MET A 342 14.40 -20.90 -6.52
CA MET A 342 14.47 -19.46 -6.22
C MET A 342 15.91 -19.02 -5.93
N GLN A 343 16.31 -17.86 -6.47
CA GLN A 343 17.60 -17.25 -6.17
C GLN A 343 17.48 -16.26 -5.00
N GLU A 344 18.60 -15.88 -4.37
CA GLU A 344 18.57 -14.88 -3.30
C GLU A 344 17.99 -13.55 -3.80
N GLY A 345 16.99 -13.03 -3.10
CA GLY A 345 16.25 -11.82 -3.48
C GLY A 345 15.03 -12.04 -4.40
N ASP A 346 14.77 -13.27 -4.85
CA ASP A 346 13.53 -13.58 -5.59
C ASP A 346 12.28 -13.38 -4.71
N PRO A 347 11.23 -12.67 -5.19
CA PRO A 347 9.95 -12.61 -4.47
C PRO A 347 9.27 -13.98 -4.46
N MET A 348 8.56 -14.29 -3.38
CA MET A 348 7.93 -15.60 -3.17
C MET A 348 6.91 -15.94 -4.26
N LEU A 349 6.71 -17.24 -4.52
CA LEU A 349 5.80 -17.74 -5.55
C LEU A 349 4.35 -17.28 -5.29
N THR A 350 3.95 -17.21 -4.03
CA THR A 350 2.68 -16.60 -3.58
C THR A 350 2.56 -15.16 -4.04
N ASP A 351 3.60 -14.36 -3.84
CA ASP A 351 3.59 -12.91 -4.02
C ASP A 351 3.59 -12.57 -5.52
N ARG A 352 4.40 -13.30 -6.32
CA ARG A 352 4.42 -13.23 -7.79
C ARG A 352 3.07 -13.48 -8.45
N VAL A 353 2.23 -14.30 -7.81
CA VAL A 353 0.86 -14.59 -8.23
C VAL A 353 -0.09 -13.52 -7.68
N TRP A 354 -0.04 -13.24 -6.38
CA TRP A 354 -0.94 -12.28 -5.74
C TRP A 354 -0.84 -10.87 -6.32
N GLU A 355 0.36 -10.32 -6.52
CA GLU A 355 0.56 -9.00 -7.15
C GLU A 355 -0.11 -8.97 -8.53
N ALA A 356 0.06 -10.03 -9.33
CA ALA A 356 -0.52 -10.10 -10.67
C ALA A 356 -2.06 -10.20 -10.65
N LEU A 357 -2.63 -10.91 -9.67
CA LEU A 357 -4.08 -11.01 -9.49
C LEU A 357 -4.67 -9.67 -9.04
N VAL A 358 -4.09 -9.03 -8.01
CA VAL A 358 -4.54 -7.72 -7.51
C VAL A 358 -4.39 -6.63 -8.57
N LYS A 359 -3.27 -6.58 -9.30
CA LYS A 359 -3.02 -5.63 -10.39
C LYS A 359 -4.02 -5.78 -11.54
N SER A 360 -4.38 -7.03 -11.88
CA SER A 360 -5.41 -7.31 -12.88
C SER A 360 -6.81 -6.93 -12.37
N PHE A 361 -7.14 -7.29 -11.13
CA PHE A 361 -8.41 -6.96 -10.50
C PHE A 361 -8.61 -5.44 -10.41
N ALA A 362 -7.63 -4.69 -9.91
CA ALA A 362 -7.64 -3.22 -9.87
C ALA A 362 -7.78 -2.60 -11.27
N SER A 363 -7.07 -3.12 -12.27
CA SER A 363 -7.19 -2.66 -13.66
C SER A 363 -8.59 -2.87 -14.22
N GLN A 364 -9.21 -4.04 -13.98
CA GLN A 364 -10.54 -4.36 -14.48
C GLN A 364 -11.64 -3.62 -13.69
N MET A 365 -11.52 -3.50 -12.38
CA MET A 365 -12.44 -2.72 -11.53
C MET A 365 -12.44 -1.24 -11.91
N LYS A 366 -11.26 -0.66 -12.18
CA LYS A 366 -11.13 0.70 -12.74
C LYS A 366 -11.73 0.80 -14.15
N SER A 367 -11.51 -0.20 -15.01
CA SER A 367 -12.06 -0.24 -16.36
C SER A 367 -13.60 -0.23 -16.34
N VAL A 368 -14.25 -1.17 -15.63
CA VAL A 368 -15.73 -1.24 -15.60
C VAL A 368 -16.36 -0.03 -14.93
N PHE A 369 -15.72 0.59 -13.93
CA PHE A 369 -16.19 1.84 -13.33
C PHE A 369 -16.25 2.99 -14.35
N THR A 370 -15.32 3.04 -15.31
CA THR A 370 -15.32 4.05 -16.38
C THR A 370 -16.18 3.68 -17.58
N ALA A 371 -16.26 2.40 -17.94
CA ALA A 371 -16.85 1.93 -19.19
C ALA A 371 -18.29 1.43 -19.09
N SER A 372 -18.79 1.06 -17.90
CA SER A 372 -20.13 0.49 -17.72
C SER A 372 -20.88 1.16 -16.57
N SER A 373 -21.86 1.99 -16.91
CA SER A 373 -22.78 2.61 -15.93
C SER A 373 -23.52 1.55 -15.11
N PHE A 374 -23.99 0.47 -15.75
CA PHE A 374 -24.67 -0.64 -15.09
C PHE A 374 -23.83 -1.31 -13.99
N VAL A 375 -22.56 -1.64 -14.28
CA VAL A 375 -21.66 -2.24 -13.29
C VAL A 375 -21.27 -1.21 -12.22
N LYS A 376 -21.00 0.03 -12.62
CA LYS A 376 -20.75 1.16 -11.71
C LYS A 376 -21.89 1.33 -10.70
N GLU A 377 -23.14 1.43 -11.15
CA GLU A 377 -24.32 1.62 -10.30
C GLU A 377 -24.51 0.45 -9.33
N ILE A 378 -24.41 -0.80 -9.81
CA ILE A 378 -24.62 -1.99 -8.98
C ILE A 378 -23.54 -2.13 -7.90
N PHE A 379 -22.27 -1.94 -8.22
CA PHE A 379 -21.18 -2.02 -7.23
C PHE A 379 -21.04 -0.76 -6.37
N THR A 380 -21.54 0.40 -6.83
CA THR A 380 -21.66 1.60 -5.98
C THR A 380 -22.77 1.41 -4.94
N ALA A 381 -24.00 1.11 -5.37
CA ALA A 381 -25.13 0.92 -4.46
C ALA A 381 -25.00 -0.35 -3.60
N GLY A 382 -24.27 -1.36 -4.09
CA GLY A 382 -23.93 -2.59 -3.38
C GLY A 382 -22.54 -2.61 -2.75
N TYR A 383 -21.87 -1.46 -2.59
CA TYR A 383 -20.49 -1.40 -2.09
C TYR A 383 -20.27 -2.16 -0.76
N PRO A 384 -21.16 -2.10 0.26
CA PRO A 384 -20.99 -2.87 1.49
C PRO A 384 -20.93 -4.39 1.26
N LYS A 385 -21.71 -4.91 0.28
CA LYS A 385 -21.64 -6.33 -0.14
C LYS A 385 -20.32 -6.63 -0.84
N LEU A 386 -19.86 -5.76 -1.75
CA LEU A 386 -18.59 -5.94 -2.46
C LEU A 386 -17.39 -5.98 -1.50
N LEU A 387 -17.33 -5.04 -0.55
CA LEU A 387 -16.31 -4.99 0.49
C LEU A 387 -16.35 -6.28 1.32
N SER A 388 -17.53 -6.67 1.82
CA SER A 388 -17.71 -7.92 2.57
C SER A 388 -17.25 -9.16 1.78
N THR A 389 -17.55 -9.29 0.49
CA THR A 389 -17.09 -10.45 -0.31
C THR A 389 -15.56 -10.50 -0.40
N ILE A 390 -14.88 -9.35 -0.51
CA ILE A 390 -13.41 -9.28 -0.57
C ILE A 390 -12.78 -9.50 0.81
N GLU A 391 -13.34 -8.94 1.88
CA GLU A 391 -12.89 -9.21 3.25
C GLU A 391 -13.00 -10.72 3.57
N ASN A 392 -14.12 -11.37 3.21
CA ASN A 392 -14.29 -12.81 3.34
C ASN A 392 -13.26 -13.63 2.54
N LEU A 393 -12.85 -13.18 1.34
CA LEU A 393 -11.76 -13.81 0.58
C LEU A 393 -10.43 -13.70 1.33
N LEU A 394 -10.07 -12.50 1.77
CA LEU A 394 -8.80 -12.22 2.43
C LEU A 394 -8.69 -12.95 3.78
N GLU A 395 -9.78 -13.04 4.53
CA GLU A 395 -9.87 -13.83 5.77
C GLU A 395 -9.76 -15.34 5.50
N ARG A 396 -10.48 -15.87 4.50
CA ARG A 396 -10.36 -17.29 4.11
C ARG A 396 -8.92 -17.65 3.74
N ILE A 397 -8.28 -16.90 2.84
CA ILE A 397 -6.87 -17.17 2.48
C ILE A 397 -5.97 -17.06 3.71
N SER A 398 -6.17 -16.06 4.57
CA SER A 398 -5.36 -15.89 5.79
C SER A 398 -5.46 -17.10 6.73
N ARG A 399 -6.69 -17.51 7.05
CA ARG A 399 -6.97 -18.63 7.96
C ARG A 399 -6.48 -19.96 7.39
N ASP A 400 -6.75 -20.20 6.12
CA ASP A 400 -6.45 -21.48 5.46
C ASP A 400 -4.95 -21.65 5.12
N THR A 401 -4.15 -20.58 5.28
CA THR A 401 -2.68 -20.57 5.09
C THR A 401 -1.87 -20.21 6.36
N ASP A 402 -2.51 -20.04 7.51
CA ASP A 402 -1.83 -19.88 8.80
C ASP A 402 -1.30 -21.23 9.32
N VAL A 403 -0.08 -21.59 8.92
CA VAL A 403 0.58 -22.83 9.35
C VAL A 403 1.98 -22.53 9.86
N LYS A 404 2.18 -22.81 11.15
CA LYS A 404 3.44 -22.60 11.88
C LYS A 404 4.68 -23.04 11.09
N GLY A 405 5.66 -22.14 11.04
CA GLY A 405 6.92 -22.34 10.33
C GLY A 405 6.85 -22.15 8.81
N VAL A 406 5.79 -21.52 8.29
CA VAL A 406 5.67 -21.05 6.89
C VAL A 406 5.03 -19.65 6.93
N PRO A 407 5.47 -18.68 6.11
CA PRO A 407 4.73 -17.42 5.99
C PRO A 407 3.30 -17.67 5.44
N PRO A 408 2.27 -16.95 5.91
CA PRO A 408 0.95 -16.96 5.29
C PRO A 408 1.00 -16.47 3.83
N ALA A 409 0.02 -16.84 3.02
CA ALA A 409 0.01 -16.49 1.59
C ALA A 409 -0.24 -15.01 1.29
N LEU A 410 -0.57 -14.19 2.31
CA LEU A 410 -0.88 -12.76 2.17
C LEU A 410 -0.16 -11.95 3.24
N SER A 411 0.64 -10.98 2.81
CA SER A 411 1.11 -9.88 3.67
C SER A 411 -0.04 -8.93 4.04
N LEU A 412 0.16 -8.06 5.04
CA LEU A 412 -0.81 -7.02 5.36
C LEU A 412 -1.01 -6.05 4.18
N GLU A 413 0.08 -5.60 3.57
CA GLU A 413 0.06 -4.75 2.37
C GLU A 413 -0.71 -5.41 1.21
N GLY A 414 -0.51 -6.71 0.98
CA GLY A 414 -1.22 -7.45 -0.06
C GLY A 414 -2.74 -7.45 0.13
N LYS A 415 -3.24 -7.39 1.38
CA LYS A 415 -4.66 -7.22 1.70
C LYS A 415 -5.12 -5.80 1.39
N GLU A 416 -4.33 -4.80 1.81
CA GLU A 416 -4.65 -3.38 1.60
C GLU A 416 -4.68 -3.01 0.12
N GLN A 417 -3.76 -3.52 -0.70
CA GLN A 417 -3.77 -3.34 -2.16
C GLN A 417 -5.06 -3.89 -2.81
N MET A 418 -5.58 -5.03 -2.33
CA MET A 418 -6.83 -5.62 -2.82
C MET A 418 -8.08 -4.82 -2.39
N ILE A 419 -8.04 -4.17 -1.22
CA ILE A 419 -9.11 -3.25 -0.78
C ILE A 419 -9.03 -1.91 -1.54
N ALA A 420 -7.83 -1.39 -1.79
CA ALA A 420 -7.62 -0.18 -2.60
C ALA A 420 -8.15 -0.34 -4.03
N ALA A 421 -8.11 -1.56 -4.59
CA ALA A 421 -8.70 -1.89 -5.89
C ALA A 421 -10.21 -1.58 -6.01
N ILE A 422 -10.94 -1.46 -4.89
CA ILE A 422 -12.37 -1.10 -4.85
C ILE A 422 -12.67 0.28 -4.26
N GLU A 423 -11.67 1.07 -3.87
CA GLU A 423 -11.85 2.39 -3.25
C GLU A 423 -12.55 3.42 -4.17
N ILE A 424 -12.45 3.23 -5.49
CA ILE A 424 -13.21 4.03 -6.46
C ILE A 424 -14.74 3.86 -6.31
N PHE A 425 -15.20 2.67 -5.90
CA PHE A 425 -16.60 2.41 -5.56
C PHE A 425 -16.96 2.88 -4.15
N GLN A 426 -16.03 2.80 -3.18
CA GLN A 426 -16.19 3.40 -1.84
C GLN A 426 -16.48 4.90 -1.95
N THR A 427 -15.68 5.61 -2.74
CA THR A 427 -15.79 7.05 -2.97
C THR A 427 -17.12 7.41 -3.63
N ALA A 428 -17.54 6.64 -4.65
CA ALA A 428 -18.84 6.82 -5.28
C ALA A 428 -20.02 6.50 -4.34
N PHE A 429 -19.88 5.50 -3.46
CA PHE A 429 -20.91 5.11 -2.48
C PHE A 429 -21.09 6.19 -1.41
N LEU A 430 -20.01 6.73 -0.86
CA LEU A 430 -20.05 7.84 0.09
C LEU A 430 -20.66 9.10 -0.55
N GLY A 431 -20.27 9.43 -1.79
CA GLY A 431 -20.90 10.51 -2.57
C GLY A 431 -22.40 10.31 -2.79
N LEU A 432 -22.84 9.07 -3.05
CA LEU A 432 -24.25 8.70 -3.20
C LEU A 432 -25.02 8.74 -1.86
N CYS A 433 -24.37 8.42 -0.73
CA CYS A 433 -24.95 8.64 0.60
C CYS A 433 -25.15 10.14 0.88
N LEU A 434 -24.12 10.94 0.65
CA LEU A 434 -24.16 12.39 0.81
C LEU A 434 -25.24 13.03 -0.07
N SER A 435 -25.33 12.67 -1.36
CA SER A 435 -26.32 13.26 -2.27
C SER A 435 -27.74 12.91 -1.88
N ARG A 436 -28.10 11.62 -1.76
CA ARG A 436 -29.47 11.17 -1.40
C ARG A 436 -29.99 11.84 -0.13
N LEU A 437 -29.13 11.97 0.88
CA LEU A 437 -29.47 12.63 2.14
C LEU A 437 -29.56 14.16 1.99
N SER A 438 -28.65 14.80 1.26
CA SER A 438 -28.67 16.25 1.02
C SER A 438 -29.86 16.67 0.16
N ASP A 439 -30.21 15.89 -0.86
CA ASP A 439 -31.38 16.10 -1.73
C ASP A 439 -32.68 15.96 -0.92
N LEU A 440 -32.74 14.98 0.00
CA LEU A 440 -33.84 14.85 0.96
C LEU A 440 -33.93 16.08 1.87
N VAL A 441 -32.82 16.55 2.45
CA VAL A 441 -32.82 17.78 3.28
C VAL A 441 -33.24 19.01 2.48
N ASN A 442 -32.73 19.20 1.25
CA ASN A 442 -33.08 20.34 0.41
C ASN A 442 -34.54 20.31 -0.08
N SER A 443 -35.11 19.14 -0.34
CA SER A 443 -36.54 19.02 -0.69
C SER A 443 -37.47 19.29 0.49
N VAL A 444 -37.03 19.00 1.73
CA VAL A 444 -37.78 19.25 2.96
C VAL A 444 -37.66 20.71 3.42
N PHE A 445 -36.44 21.27 3.39
CA PHE A 445 -36.14 22.65 3.78
C PHE A 445 -35.88 23.54 2.55
N ASN A 446 -36.89 23.68 1.69
CA ASN A 446 -36.80 24.47 0.47
C ASN A 446 -36.55 25.97 0.76
N MET A 447 -35.40 26.49 0.33
CA MET A 447 -35.01 27.91 0.50
C MET A 447 -35.97 28.90 -0.16
N SER A 448 -36.67 28.50 -1.22
CA SER A 448 -37.64 29.34 -1.94
C SER A 448 -38.93 29.61 -1.14
N SER A 449 -39.12 28.98 0.02
CA SER A 449 -40.40 28.97 0.73
C SER A 449 -40.23 29.15 2.25
N ARG A 450 -39.60 30.25 2.68
CA ARG A 450 -39.35 30.61 4.11
C ARG A 450 -40.62 30.73 5.00
N GLY A 451 -41.82 30.64 4.42
CA GLY A 451 -43.09 30.60 5.13
C GLY A 451 -43.59 29.21 5.51
N THR A 452 -43.12 28.14 4.86
CA THR A 452 -43.60 26.76 5.09
C THR A 452 -42.63 25.95 5.94
N VAL A 453 -43.10 25.44 7.07
CA VAL A 453 -42.33 24.54 7.95
C VAL A 453 -42.49 23.09 7.49
N PRO A 454 -41.43 22.25 7.54
CA PRO A 454 -41.56 20.80 7.35
C PRO A 454 -42.65 20.16 8.21
N SER A 455 -43.36 19.16 7.67
CA SER A 455 -44.28 18.34 8.47
C SER A 455 -43.53 17.24 9.25
N LYS A 456 -44.14 16.74 10.32
CA LYS A 456 -43.61 15.64 11.14
C LYS A 456 -43.26 14.38 10.33
N GLU A 457 -43.95 14.13 9.22
CA GLU A 457 -43.65 13.05 8.27
C GLU A 457 -42.37 13.28 7.47
N HIS A 458 -42.09 14.53 7.06
CA HIS A 458 -40.84 14.89 6.37
C HIS A 458 -39.64 14.70 7.31
N ILE A 459 -39.79 15.12 8.58
CA ILE A 459 -38.78 14.91 9.62
C ILE A 459 -38.58 13.43 9.92
N SER A 460 -39.66 12.65 9.98
CA SER A 460 -39.59 11.19 10.17
C SER A 460 -38.90 10.50 9.00
N ARG A 461 -39.14 10.93 7.75
CA ARG A 461 -38.43 10.45 6.56
C ARG A 461 -36.91 10.71 6.62
N ILE A 462 -36.48 11.89 7.08
CA ILE A 462 -35.05 12.19 7.29
C ILE A 462 -34.44 11.23 8.32
N ILE A 463 -35.10 11.04 9.47
CA ILE A 463 -34.62 10.18 10.56
C ILE A 463 -34.54 8.71 10.11
N SER A 464 -35.57 8.19 9.45
CA SER A 464 -35.56 6.83 8.89
C SER A 464 -34.45 6.66 7.85
N ARG A 465 -34.24 7.64 6.95
CA ARG A 465 -33.19 7.53 5.93
C ARG A 465 -31.79 7.53 6.56
N ILE A 466 -31.53 8.35 7.59
CA ILE A 466 -30.26 8.32 8.34
C ILE A 466 -30.06 6.95 9.00
N GLN A 467 -31.11 6.35 9.56
CA GLN A 467 -31.05 5.00 10.13
C GLN A 467 -30.76 3.94 9.05
N GLU A 468 -31.41 4.01 7.89
CA GLU A 468 -31.21 3.09 6.76
C GLU A 468 -29.76 3.11 6.23
N GLU A 469 -29.13 4.29 6.08
CA GLU A 469 -27.72 4.35 5.64
C GLU A 469 -26.74 3.77 6.67
N ILE A 470 -27.05 3.87 7.98
CA ILE A 470 -26.24 3.28 9.06
C ILE A 470 -26.44 1.75 9.10
N GLU A 471 -27.68 1.28 9.05
CA GLU A 471 -28.01 -0.16 9.07
C GLU A 471 -27.47 -0.91 7.85
N ALA A 472 -27.28 -0.23 6.72
CA ALA A 472 -26.65 -0.77 5.52
C ALA A 472 -25.13 -1.02 5.65
N VAL A 473 -24.46 -0.45 6.67
CA VAL A 473 -22.99 -0.54 6.83
C VAL A 473 -22.52 -1.03 8.20
N GLN A 474 -23.40 -1.12 9.19
CA GLN A 474 -23.12 -1.49 10.59
C GLN A 474 -22.27 -2.76 10.81
N MET A 475 -22.24 -3.68 9.84
CA MET A 475 -21.40 -4.90 9.87
C MET A 475 -19.90 -4.61 9.68
N ASN A 476 -19.53 -3.47 9.09
CA ASN A 476 -18.14 -3.06 8.88
C ASN A 476 -17.86 -1.73 9.60
N ALA A 477 -16.97 -1.78 10.60
CA ALA A 477 -16.68 -0.62 11.45
C ALA A 477 -16.02 0.54 10.68
N ARG A 478 -15.08 0.26 9.77
CA ARG A 478 -14.38 1.29 8.98
C ARG A 478 -15.36 2.02 8.06
N LEU A 479 -16.22 1.27 7.36
CA LEU A 479 -17.22 1.86 6.46
C LEU A 479 -18.30 2.62 7.24
N THR A 480 -18.70 2.13 8.42
CA THR A 480 -19.61 2.85 9.33
C THR A 480 -19.06 4.22 9.71
N LEU A 481 -17.79 4.31 10.15
CA LEU A 481 -17.17 5.59 10.50
C LEU A 481 -17.06 6.56 9.31
N LEU A 482 -16.92 6.04 8.08
CA LEU A 482 -16.94 6.87 6.86
C LEU A 482 -18.35 7.40 6.54
N VAL A 483 -19.38 6.56 6.61
CA VAL A 483 -20.79 7.00 6.40
C VAL A 483 -21.23 8.00 7.47
N LEU A 484 -20.82 7.82 8.73
CA LEU A 484 -21.10 8.78 9.80
C LEU A 484 -20.49 10.17 9.52
N ARG A 485 -19.33 10.26 8.87
CA ARG A 485 -18.74 11.55 8.45
C ARG A 485 -19.57 12.23 7.37
N GLU A 486 -20.15 11.49 6.43
CA GLU A 486 -21.07 12.05 5.43
C GLU A 486 -22.40 12.48 6.06
N ILE A 487 -22.95 11.70 7.00
CA ILE A 487 -24.12 12.09 7.80
C ILE A 487 -23.84 13.37 8.60
N SER A 488 -22.63 13.55 9.14
CA SER A 488 -22.23 14.77 9.86
C SER A 488 -22.38 16.02 8.98
N LYS A 489 -21.96 15.96 7.71
CA LYS A 489 -22.13 17.05 6.73
C LYS A 489 -23.62 17.34 6.44
N VAL A 490 -24.44 16.29 6.32
CA VAL A 490 -25.90 16.43 6.12
C VAL A 490 -26.57 17.07 7.33
N LEU A 491 -26.17 16.73 8.56
CA LEU A 491 -26.71 17.33 9.78
C LEU A 491 -26.32 18.82 9.90
N LEU A 492 -25.11 19.20 9.48
CA LEU A 492 -24.71 20.61 9.38
C LEU A 492 -25.51 21.37 8.31
N LEU A 493 -25.70 20.79 7.12
CA LEU A 493 -26.59 21.34 6.09
C LEU A 493 -28.03 21.49 6.61
N LEU A 494 -28.55 20.51 7.35
CA LEU A 494 -29.88 20.58 7.95
C LEU A 494 -29.99 21.73 8.95
N ALA A 495 -28.97 21.95 9.78
CA ALA A 495 -28.91 23.08 10.70
C ALA A 495 -28.91 24.43 9.96
N GLU A 496 -28.05 24.61 8.94
CA GLU A 496 -28.00 25.80 8.08
C GLU A 496 -29.37 26.11 7.43
N ARG A 497 -30.00 25.08 6.85
CA ARG A 497 -31.30 25.21 6.17
C ARG A 497 -32.44 25.51 7.15
N ALA A 498 -32.37 25.00 8.38
CA ALA A 498 -33.31 25.30 9.44
C ALA A 498 -33.11 26.71 10.02
N GLU A 499 -31.87 27.14 10.24
CA GLU A 499 -31.52 28.49 10.69
C GLU A 499 -32.04 29.54 9.70
N TYR A 500 -31.86 29.31 8.39
CA TYR A 500 -32.40 30.15 7.33
C TYR A 500 -33.95 30.24 7.35
N GLN A 501 -34.66 29.29 7.98
CA GLN A 501 -36.11 29.37 8.16
C GLN A 501 -36.53 30.16 9.41
N ILE A 502 -35.68 30.40 10.42
CA ILE A 502 -36.08 31.08 11.68
C ILE A 502 -36.63 32.49 11.40
N SER A 503 -37.78 32.83 12.00
CA SER A 503 -38.30 34.20 12.03
C SER A 503 -37.75 34.96 13.24
N THR A 504 -37.12 36.12 13.02
CA THR A 504 -36.36 36.88 14.06
C THR A 504 -36.91 38.28 14.39
N GLY A 505 -37.93 38.74 13.64
CA GLY A 505 -38.55 40.07 13.76
C GLY A 505 -39.40 40.27 15.04
N PRO A 506 -40.02 41.45 15.21
CA PRO A 506 -40.73 41.81 16.45
C PRO A 506 -41.90 40.87 16.77
N GLU A 507 -42.68 40.47 15.76
CA GLU A 507 -43.78 39.49 15.88
C GLU A 507 -43.33 38.11 16.38
N ALA A 508 -42.03 37.77 16.29
CA ALA A 508 -41.48 36.54 16.86
C ALA A 508 -41.24 36.64 18.39
N ARG A 509 -41.13 37.86 18.91
CA ARG A 509 -40.81 38.17 20.32
C ARG A 509 -42.01 38.71 21.11
N GLN A 510 -43.17 38.85 20.46
CA GLN A 510 -44.39 39.36 21.06
C GLN A 510 -44.89 38.42 22.18
N ILE A 511 -45.05 38.96 23.39
CA ILE A 511 -45.52 38.24 24.58
C ILE A 511 -46.99 38.54 24.93
N THR A 512 -47.62 39.49 24.23
CA THR A 512 -49.00 39.94 24.50
C THR A 512 -49.97 39.45 23.42
N GLY A 513 -51.15 38.97 23.84
CA GLY A 513 -52.14 38.39 22.92
C GLY A 513 -51.79 36.98 22.43
N PRO A 514 -52.52 36.45 21.43
CA PRO A 514 -52.31 35.09 20.94
C PRO A 514 -51.00 34.93 20.16
N ALA A 515 -50.41 33.74 20.20
CA ALA A 515 -49.13 33.50 19.53
C ALA A 515 -49.22 33.68 18.00
N THR A 516 -48.28 34.43 17.44
CA THR A 516 -48.28 34.76 16.01
C THR A 516 -47.98 33.54 15.14
N PRO A 517 -48.39 33.52 13.86
CA PRO A 517 -48.03 32.44 12.94
C PRO A 517 -46.52 32.22 12.82
N LEU A 518 -45.72 33.29 12.97
CA LEU A 518 -44.26 33.22 12.96
C LEU A 518 -43.69 32.51 14.21
N GLN A 519 -44.31 32.73 15.38
CA GLN A 519 -43.95 32.03 16.61
C GLN A 519 -44.32 30.55 16.54
N ILE A 520 -45.54 30.22 16.11
CA ILE A 520 -46.00 28.83 15.92
C ILE A 520 -45.07 28.09 14.94
N LYS A 521 -44.62 28.77 13.89
CA LYS A 521 -43.59 28.27 12.96
C LYS A 521 -42.26 27.96 13.68
N ASN A 522 -41.72 28.91 14.46
CA ASN A 522 -40.46 28.70 15.18
C ASN A 522 -40.58 27.58 16.24
N PHE A 523 -41.73 27.47 16.92
CA PHE A 523 -42.01 26.41 17.90
C PHE A 523 -41.98 25.03 17.24
N THR A 524 -42.65 24.90 16.09
CA THR A 524 -42.69 23.68 15.28
C THR A 524 -41.29 23.30 14.79
N LEU A 525 -40.48 24.29 14.36
CA LEU A 525 -39.10 24.10 13.94
C LEU A 525 -38.21 23.60 15.10
N SER A 526 -38.29 24.24 16.27
CA SER A 526 -37.56 23.83 17.48
C SER A 526 -37.88 22.38 17.87
N GLN A 527 -39.16 22.02 17.92
CA GLN A 527 -39.62 20.65 18.22
C GLN A 527 -39.11 19.63 17.20
N HIS A 528 -39.12 19.97 15.90
CA HIS A 528 -38.60 19.09 14.85
C HIS A 528 -37.08 18.88 14.92
N LEU A 529 -36.30 19.94 15.16
CA LEU A 529 -34.86 19.82 15.36
C LEU A 529 -34.52 19.03 16.63
N GLN A 530 -35.25 19.25 17.74
CA GLN A 530 -35.08 18.47 18.96
C GLN A 530 -35.45 16.99 18.75
N GLN A 531 -36.47 16.68 17.93
CA GLN A 531 -36.82 15.31 17.56
C GLN A 531 -35.69 14.63 16.77
N ILE A 532 -35.07 15.33 15.81
CA ILE A 532 -33.89 14.82 15.07
C ILE A 532 -32.74 14.57 16.03
N HIS A 533 -32.39 15.56 16.85
CA HIS A 533 -31.31 15.46 17.83
C HIS A 533 -31.48 14.24 18.75
N ALA A 534 -32.65 14.09 19.38
CA ALA A 534 -32.92 12.99 20.29
C ALA A 534 -32.92 11.61 19.59
N ARG A 535 -33.48 11.51 18.38
CA ARG A 535 -33.50 10.25 17.63
C ARG A 535 -32.12 9.84 17.13
N VAL A 536 -31.34 10.78 16.57
CA VAL A 536 -29.99 10.48 16.08
C VAL A 536 -29.04 10.17 17.24
N THR A 537 -29.14 10.87 18.37
CA THR A 537 -28.41 10.51 19.62
C THR A 537 -28.76 9.08 20.07
N SER A 538 -30.03 8.68 20.01
CA SER A 538 -30.48 7.31 20.33
C SER A 538 -30.09 6.25 19.29
N ILE A 539 -29.65 6.64 18.08
CA ILE A 539 -29.02 5.74 17.12
C ILE A 539 -27.53 5.59 17.46
N ILE A 540 -26.83 6.70 17.71
CA ILE A 540 -25.40 6.73 18.07
C ILE A 540 -25.13 5.96 19.37
N ALA A 541 -26.02 6.02 20.36
CA ALA A 541 -25.89 5.28 21.62
C ALA A 541 -25.88 3.74 21.47
N ARG A 542 -26.11 3.21 20.26
CA ARG A 542 -26.01 1.79 19.89
C ARG A 542 -24.74 1.46 19.09
N LEU A 543 -23.86 2.44 18.85
CA LEU A 543 -22.62 2.34 18.09
C LEU A 543 -21.39 2.51 19.01
N PRO A 544 -20.16 2.15 18.57
CA PRO A 544 -18.94 2.43 19.32
C PRO A 544 -18.75 3.92 19.62
N THR A 545 -18.10 4.26 20.74
CA THR A 545 -17.95 5.64 21.23
C THR A 545 -17.45 6.65 20.20
N VAL A 546 -16.53 6.23 19.31
CA VAL A 546 -16.00 7.05 18.20
C VAL A 546 -17.10 7.61 17.27
N ALA A 547 -18.26 6.95 17.18
CA ALA A 547 -19.42 7.46 16.44
C ALA A 547 -20.03 8.72 17.09
N SER A 548 -19.93 8.84 18.41
CA SER A 548 -20.33 10.04 19.16
C SER A 548 -19.41 11.20 18.83
N ASP A 549 -18.09 10.99 18.81
CA ASP A 549 -17.10 12.04 18.53
C ASP A 549 -17.25 12.63 17.10
N ILE A 550 -17.70 11.82 16.14
CA ILE A 550 -17.92 12.24 14.73
C ILE A 550 -19.20 13.07 14.55
N LEU A 551 -20.25 12.78 15.34
CA LEU A 551 -21.58 13.40 15.16
C LEU A 551 -21.95 14.42 16.24
N SER A 552 -21.30 14.42 17.41
CA SER A 552 -21.57 15.39 18.47
C SER A 552 -21.41 16.86 18.06
N PRO A 553 -20.47 17.27 17.17
CA PRO A 553 -20.38 18.67 16.75
C PRO A 553 -21.62 19.09 15.95
N ALA A 554 -22.03 18.28 14.96
CA ALA A 554 -23.18 18.56 14.11
C ALA A 554 -24.52 18.48 14.87
N LEU A 555 -24.62 17.56 15.83
CA LEU A 555 -25.74 17.52 16.78
C LEU A 555 -25.77 18.76 17.68
N GLY A 556 -24.61 19.23 18.15
CA GLY A 556 -24.47 20.50 18.87
C GLY A 556 -24.99 21.68 18.05
N THR A 557 -24.66 21.77 16.76
CA THR A 557 -25.19 22.81 15.86
C THR A 557 -26.71 22.72 15.70
N ILE A 558 -27.27 21.52 15.45
CA ILE A 558 -28.73 21.31 15.39
C ILE A 558 -29.41 21.73 16.69
N TYR A 559 -28.80 21.43 17.84
CA TYR A 559 -29.32 21.76 19.15
C TYR A 559 -29.25 23.28 19.44
N GLY A 560 -28.19 23.96 18.99
CA GLY A 560 -28.06 25.42 19.02
C GLY A 560 -29.19 26.10 18.25
N VAL A 561 -29.32 25.81 16.95
CA VAL A 561 -30.38 26.35 16.07
C VAL A 561 -31.78 26.08 16.63
N ALA A 562 -31.99 24.91 17.26
CA ALA A 562 -33.24 24.57 17.95
C ALA A 562 -33.52 25.47 19.17
N CYS A 563 -32.49 25.87 19.93
CA CYS A 563 -32.60 26.86 21.00
C CYS A 563 -32.83 28.27 20.45
N ASP A 564 -32.07 28.69 19.44
CA ASP A 564 -32.08 30.06 18.90
C ASP A 564 -33.42 30.44 18.27
N SER A 565 -34.15 29.46 17.73
CA SER A 565 -35.51 29.65 17.21
C SER A 565 -36.53 30.12 18.27
N VAL A 566 -36.33 29.78 19.55
CA VAL A 566 -37.27 30.10 20.65
C VAL A 566 -36.72 31.09 21.68
N THR A 567 -35.40 31.13 21.89
CA THR A 567 -34.73 31.96 22.89
C THR A 567 -35.16 33.45 22.86
N PRO A 568 -35.35 34.12 21.70
CA PRO A 568 -35.80 35.51 21.65
C PRO A 568 -37.17 35.78 22.29
N LEU A 569 -38.08 34.79 22.33
CA LEU A 569 -39.36 34.91 23.03
C LEU A 569 -39.20 34.72 24.54
N PHE A 570 -38.40 33.73 24.95
CA PHE A 570 -38.10 33.48 26.36
C PHE A 570 -37.37 34.68 27.00
N GLN A 571 -36.46 35.34 26.27
CA GLN A 571 -35.81 36.55 26.74
C GLN A 571 -36.81 37.71 26.87
N ALA A 572 -37.63 37.98 25.84
CA ALA A 572 -38.63 39.05 25.92
C ALA A 572 -39.64 38.84 27.07
N MET A 573 -40.00 37.58 27.36
CA MET A 573 -40.82 37.25 28.52
C MET A 573 -40.10 37.50 29.85
N LEU A 574 -38.81 37.15 29.95
CA LEU A 574 -38.01 37.41 31.13
C LEU A 574 -37.84 38.92 31.39
N ASP A 575 -37.50 39.69 30.36
CA ASP A 575 -37.34 41.15 30.42
C ASP A 575 -38.61 41.84 30.95
N HIS A 576 -39.78 41.34 30.52
CA HIS A 576 -41.09 41.82 31.00
C HIS A 576 -41.38 41.43 32.45
N LEU A 577 -41.07 40.19 32.87
CA LEU A 577 -41.24 39.77 34.26
C LEU A 577 -40.30 40.54 35.22
N GLU A 578 -39.06 40.84 34.78
CA GLU A 578 -38.16 41.73 35.53
C GLU A 578 -38.70 43.17 35.59
N SER A 579 -39.30 43.68 34.50
CA SER A 579 -40.00 44.97 34.48
C SER A 579 -41.18 45.03 35.46
N CYS A 580 -42.01 43.99 35.54
CA CYS A 580 -43.08 43.87 36.53
C CYS A 580 -42.51 43.85 37.96
N ILE A 581 -41.44 43.11 38.24
CA ILE A 581 -40.82 43.06 39.58
C ILE A 581 -40.23 44.41 39.97
N LEU A 582 -39.65 45.18 39.04
CA LEU A 582 -39.05 46.50 39.34
C LEU A 582 -40.07 47.51 39.91
N GLN A 583 -41.36 47.38 39.59
CA GLN A 583 -42.45 48.23 40.11
C GLN A 583 -42.64 48.09 41.64
N ILE A 584 -42.01 47.11 42.29
CA ILE A 584 -41.94 47.01 43.76
C ILE A 584 -41.34 48.28 44.40
N HIS A 585 -40.49 49.01 43.68
CA HIS A 585 -39.90 50.26 44.14
C HIS A 585 -40.80 51.49 43.98
N ASP A 586 -41.89 51.39 43.21
CA ASP A 586 -42.93 52.41 43.09
C ASP A 586 -44.01 52.26 44.17
N GLN A 587 -44.05 51.11 44.87
CA GLN A 587 -45.01 50.82 45.94
C GLN A 587 -44.54 51.36 47.29
N ASN A 588 -45.47 51.94 48.07
CA ASN A 588 -45.17 52.40 49.42
C ASN A 588 -45.30 51.28 50.46
N PHE A 589 -44.15 50.72 50.86
CA PHE A 589 -43.99 49.73 51.93
C PHE A 589 -43.70 50.34 53.31
N GLY A 590 -43.70 51.67 53.45
CA GLY A 590 -43.45 52.38 54.71
C GLY A 590 -44.69 52.87 55.47
N THR A 591 -45.89 52.78 54.88
CA THR A 591 -47.10 53.36 55.45
C THR A 591 -47.63 52.60 56.68
N LEU A 592 -47.91 53.35 57.74
CA LEU A 592 -48.47 52.86 59.01
C LEU A 592 -50.02 52.82 59.02
N SER A 593 -50.69 52.91 57.87
CA SER A 593 -52.15 52.79 57.80
C SER A 593 -52.59 51.34 58.03
N MET A 594 -53.58 51.15 58.92
CA MET A 594 -54.19 49.84 59.16
C MET A 594 -55.10 49.39 58.01
N ASP A 595 -55.70 50.32 57.26
CA ASP A 595 -56.49 49.99 56.06
C ASP A 595 -55.63 49.24 55.04
N ALA A 596 -54.39 49.70 54.87
CA ALA A 596 -53.39 49.13 53.96
C ALA A 596 -52.81 47.77 54.41
N ALA A 597 -53.28 47.24 55.55
CA ALA A 597 -53.03 45.88 56.04
C ALA A 597 -54.30 45.01 56.10
N MET A 598 -55.49 45.63 56.05
CA MET A 598 -56.79 44.96 55.93
C MET A 598 -57.17 44.68 54.46
N ASP A 599 -56.64 45.46 53.52
CA ASP A 599 -56.83 45.22 52.08
C ASP A 599 -56.28 43.82 51.70
N ASN A 600 -57.19 42.95 51.25
CA ASN A 600 -56.91 41.51 51.17
C ASN A 600 -56.32 41.07 49.82
N ASN A 601 -56.13 42.03 48.91
CA ASN A 601 -55.62 41.84 47.55
C ASN A 601 -54.08 41.68 47.51
N ALA A 602 -53.53 41.26 46.37
CA ALA A 602 -52.09 41.25 46.12
C ALA A 602 -51.57 42.64 45.75
N SER A 603 -50.25 42.87 45.79
CA SER A 603 -49.71 44.12 45.21
C SER A 603 -49.99 44.18 43.70
N PRO A 604 -50.29 45.36 43.12
CA PRO A 604 -50.76 45.46 41.72
C PRO A 604 -49.73 44.95 40.70
N TYR A 605 -48.44 45.12 40.98
CA TYR A 605 -47.37 44.56 40.16
C TYR A 605 -47.29 43.03 40.23
N MET A 606 -47.69 42.42 41.35
CA MET A 606 -47.74 40.97 41.54
C MET A 606 -48.95 40.37 40.82
N GLU A 607 -50.10 41.06 40.81
CA GLU A 607 -51.21 40.67 39.93
C GLU A 607 -50.80 40.70 38.45
N GLU A 608 -50.09 41.74 38.00
CA GLU A 608 -49.65 41.86 36.61
C GLU A 608 -48.60 40.80 36.24
N LEU A 609 -47.71 40.47 37.18
CA LEU A 609 -46.77 39.35 37.06
C LEU A 609 -47.51 38.01 36.93
N GLN A 610 -48.52 37.77 37.78
CA GLN A 610 -49.33 36.55 37.78
C GLN A 610 -50.16 36.43 36.48
N LYS A 611 -50.79 37.52 36.02
CA LYS A 611 -51.51 37.61 34.73
C LYS A 611 -50.58 37.32 33.56
N SER A 612 -49.38 37.91 33.56
CA SER A 612 -48.35 37.69 32.53
C SER A 612 -47.87 36.23 32.51
N ILE A 613 -47.60 35.64 33.68
CA ILE A 613 -47.20 34.23 33.82
C ILE A 613 -48.31 33.27 33.34
N LEU A 614 -49.56 33.52 33.74
CA LEU A 614 -50.73 32.74 33.32
C LEU A 614 -50.94 32.79 31.80
N HIS A 615 -50.88 34.01 31.23
CA HIS A 615 -50.95 34.23 29.78
C HIS A 615 -49.84 33.49 29.04
N PHE A 616 -48.59 33.57 29.54
CA PHE A 616 -47.45 32.89 28.94
C PHE A 616 -47.60 31.36 28.98
N ARG A 617 -48.16 30.82 30.07
CA ARG A 617 -48.47 29.40 30.21
C ARG A 617 -49.57 28.94 29.26
N ALA A 618 -50.63 29.73 29.14
CA ALA A 618 -51.83 29.43 28.36
C ALA A 618 -51.59 29.51 26.85
N GLU A 619 -50.89 30.54 26.36
CA GLU A 619 -50.67 30.74 24.92
C GLU A 619 -49.38 30.10 24.40
N PHE A 620 -48.23 30.30 25.05
CA PHE A 620 -46.94 29.90 24.45
C PHE A 620 -46.46 28.54 24.96
N LEU A 621 -46.43 28.33 26.28
CA LEU A 621 -45.94 27.07 26.85
C LEU A 621 -46.88 25.88 26.61
N SER A 622 -48.18 26.10 26.43
CA SER A 622 -49.14 25.07 26.03
C SER A 622 -48.87 24.47 24.65
N ARG A 623 -48.26 25.27 23.75
CA ARG A 623 -47.90 24.88 22.38
C ARG A 623 -46.48 24.31 22.28
N LEU A 624 -45.58 24.74 23.19
CA LEU A 624 -44.19 24.29 23.24
C LEU A 624 -43.97 23.00 24.06
N LEU A 625 -44.65 22.84 25.19
CA LEU A 625 -44.51 21.69 26.08
C LEU A 625 -45.50 20.57 25.74
N PRO A 626 -45.13 19.27 25.89
CA PRO A 626 -46.08 18.17 25.73
C PRO A 626 -47.28 18.29 26.67
N SER A 627 -48.48 17.94 26.18
CA SER A 627 -49.75 18.11 26.90
C SER A 627 -49.97 17.18 28.11
N SER A 628 -48.95 16.44 28.55
CA SER A 628 -49.02 15.57 29.72
C SER A 628 -48.47 16.31 30.94
N GLY A 629 -49.29 16.48 31.98
CA GLY A 629 -48.98 17.28 33.18
C GLY A 629 -47.88 16.72 34.11
N ALA A 630 -47.09 15.75 33.65
CA ALA A 630 -45.94 15.23 34.36
C ALA A 630 -44.65 15.53 33.60
N ILE A 631 -43.79 16.38 34.18
CA ILE A 631 -42.37 16.48 33.79
C ILE A 631 -41.69 15.19 34.28
N SER A 632 -41.89 14.11 33.53
CA SER A 632 -41.31 12.80 33.83
C SER A 632 -39.78 12.88 33.77
N ALA A 633 -39.11 12.29 34.75
CA ALA A 633 -37.68 12.48 35.05
C ALA A 633 -36.70 11.80 34.07
N GLY A 634 -37.06 11.69 32.78
CA GLY A 634 -36.31 10.95 31.76
C GLY A 634 -35.69 11.77 30.63
N ALA A 635 -36.19 12.98 30.32
CA ALA A 635 -35.65 13.80 29.22
C ALA A 635 -35.92 15.30 29.40
N GLU A 636 -34.87 16.08 29.64
CA GLU A 636 -34.96 17.54 29.62
C GLU A 636 -35.05 18.06 28.17
N THR A 637 -36.13 18.79 27.88
CA THR A 637 -36.31 19.50 26.60
C THR A 637 -35.68 20.89 26.65
N ILE A 638 -35.39 21.45 25.48
CA ILE A 638 -34.92 22.84 25.31
C ILE A 638 -35.87 23.81 26.03
N CYS A 639 -37.18 23.62 25.85
CA CYS A 639 -38.20 24.48 26.44
C CYS A 639 -38.27 24.32 27.96
N THR A 640 -38.26 23.10 28.50
CA THR A 640 -38.24 22.91 29.97
C THR A 640 -37.01 23.51 30.63
N ARG A 641 -35.86 23.52 29.95
CA ARG A 641 -34.65 24.20 30.44
C ARG A 641 -34.84 25.71 30.49
N LEU A 642 -35.30 26.33 29.39
CA LEU A 642 -35.53 27.77 29.31
C LEU A 642 -36.59 28.22 30.33
N VAL A 643 -37.66 27.46 30.51
CA VAL A 643 -38.67 27.69 31.56
C VAL A 643 -38.05 27.61 32.96
N ARG A 644 -37.20 26.62 33.24
CA ARG A 644 -36.47 26.52 34.53
C ARG A 644 -35.56 27.74 34.75
N THR A 645 -34.88 28.22 33.71
CA THR A 645 -34.03 29.42 33.78
C THR A 645 -34.86 30.66 34.15
N ILE A 646 -35.99 30.90 33.48
CA ILE A 646 -36.90 32.02 33.82
C ILE A 646 -37.39 31.88 35.26
N ALA A 647 -37.94 30.72 35.65
CA ALA A 647 -38.43 30.50 37.01
C ALA A 647 -37.35 30.74 38.08
N SER A 648 -36.13 30.25 37.85
CA SER A 648 -34.97 30.46 38.74
C SER A 648 -34.61 31.94 38.87
N ARG A 649 -34.54 32.65 37.73
CA ARG A 649 -34.17 34.07 37.67
C ARG A 649 -35.23 34.95 38.32
N VAL A 650 -36.51 34.71 38.03
CA VAL A 650 -37.66 35.43 38.60
C VAL A 650 -37.66 35.39 40.13
N LEU A 651 -37.39 34.23 40.75
CA LEU A 651 -37.30 34.14 42.21
C LEU A 651 -36.11 34.94 42.77
N ILE A 652 -34.91 34.76 42.22
CA ILE A 652 -33.71 35.48 42.69
C ILE A 652 -33.83 37.00 42.48
N PHE A 653 -34.39 37.43 41.35
CA PHE A 653 -34.58 38.83 41.02
C PHE A 653 -35.60 39.49 41.95
N PHE A 654 -36.72 38.81 42.26
CA PHE A 654 -37.66 39.27 43.29
C PHE A 654 -36.97 39.40 44.66
N ILE A 655 -36.25 38.37 45.12
CA ILE A 655 -35.57 38.39 46.43
C ILE A 655 -34.56 39.54 46.52
N ARG A 656 -33.78 39.78 45.44
CA ARG A 656 -32.86 40.92 45.35
C ARG A 656 -33.61 42.24 45.50
N HIS A 657 -34.66 42.47 44.72
CA HIS A 657 -35.40 43.74 44.76
C HIS A 657 -36.18 43.94 46.07
N ALA A 658 -36.76 42.88 46.63
CA ALA A 658 -37.36 42.89 47.96
C ALA A 658 -36.36 43.26 49.07
N SER A 659 -35.11 42.77 48.99
CA SER A 659 -34.04 43.13 49.94
C SER A 659 -33.59 44.60 49.85
N LEU A 660 -33.91 45.29 48.75
CA LEU A 660 -33.62 46.71 48.52
C LEU A 660 -34.77 47.65 48.93
N VAL A 661 -35.95 47.12 49.28
CA VAL A 661 -37.12 47.93 49.70
C VAL A 661 -36.88 48.61 51.05
N ARG A 662 -37.04 49.93 51.08
CA ARG A 662 -36.87 50.77 52.27
C ARG A 662 -37.57 52.12 52.10
N PRO A 663 -38.27 52.66 53.12
CA PRO A 663 -38.60 52.04 54.41
C PRO A 663 -39.54 50.82 54.29
N LEU A 664 -39.51 49.95 55.30
CA LEU A 664 -40.29 48.71 55.37
C LEU A 664 -40.94 48.61 56.76
N SER A 665 -42.24 48.90 56.85
CA SER A 665 -43.04 48.80 58.08
C SER A 665 -43.49 47.35 58.35
N GLU A 666 -44.09 47.09 59.53
CA GLU A 666 -44.69 45.77 59.81
C GLU A 666 -45.83 45.41 58.84
N SER A 667 -46.67 46.39 58.46
CA SER A 667 -47.65 46.24 57.37
C SER A 667 -46.98 45.96 56.02
N GLY A 668 -45.84 46.61 55.73
CA GLY A 668 -45.01 46.35 54.57
C GLY A 668 -44.43 44.92 54.54
N LYS A 669 -43.96 44.39 55.66
CA LYS A 669 -43.49 42.99 55.78
C LYS A 669 -44.62 42.01 55.53
N LEU A 670 -45.81 42.24 56.07
CA LEU A 670 -46.98 41.39 55.85
C LEU A 670 -47.39 41.37 54.37
N ARG A 671 -47.38 42.53 53.69
CA ARG A 671 -47.62 42.61 52.24
C ARG A 671 -46.54 41.86 51.45
N MET A 672 -45.27 42.09 51.74
CA MET A 672 -44.14 41.36 51.15
C MET A 672 -44.29 39.84 51.32
N ALA A 673 -44.72 39.37 52.50
CA ALA A 673 -44.95 37.96 52.79
C ALA A 673 -46.17 37.35 52.07
N ARG A 674 -47.14 38.17 51.62
CA ARG A 674 -48.21 37.79 50.68
C ARG A 674 -47.66 37.74 49.26
N ASP A 675 -46.98 38.78 48.79
CA ASP A 675 -46.45 38.85 47.43
C ASP A 675 -45.44 37.71 47.15
N MET A 676 -44.64 37.31 48.14
CA MET A 676 -43.80 36.11 48.07
C MET A 676 -44.59 34.80 47.94
N ALA A 677 -45.79 34.71 48.52
CA ALA A 677 -46.65 33.53 48.44
C ALA A 677 -47.35 33.45 47.09
N GLU A 678 -47.84 34.58 46.58
CA GLU A 678 -48.41 34.68 45.22
C GLU A 678 -47.35 34.38 44.16
N LEU A 679 -46.10 34.83 44.37
CA LEU A 679 -44.97 34.47 43.50
C LEU A 679 -44.66 32.96 43.53
N GLU A 680 -44.56 32.37 44.73
CA GLU A 680 -44.35 30.93 44.92
C GLU A 680 -45.44 30.11 44.21
N LEU A 681 -46.70 30.53 44.34
CA LEU A 681 -47.86 29.91 43.71
C LEU A 681 -47.86 30.08 42.18
N ALA A 682 -47.66 31.31 41.69
CA ALA A 682 -47.68 31.63 40.27
C ALA A 682 -46.58 30.91 39.50
N VAL A 683 -45.34 30.92 40.01
CA VAL A 683 -44.21 30.20 39.41
C VAL A 683 -44.43 28.69 39.47
N GLY A 684 -44.83 28.15 40.63
CA GLY A 684 -45.02 26.71 40.84
C GLY A 684 -46.11 26.08 39.98
N GLN A 685 -47.26 26.76 39.83
CA GLN A 685 -48.38 26.25 39.05
C GLN A 685 -48.20 26.44 37.53
N ASN A 686 -47.55 27.53 37.10
CA ASN A 686 -47.65 27.99 35.71
C ASN A 686 -46.31 28.09 34.96
N LEU A 687 -45.16 28.16 35.65
CA LEU A 687 -43.85 28.07 35.00
C LEU A 687 -43.22 26.69 35.25
N PHE A 688 -42.76 26.43 36.47
CA PHE A 688 -41.93 25.27 36.79
C PHE A 688 -42.12 24.82 38.24
N PRO A 689 -42.15 23.51 38.54
CA PRO A 689 -42.22 23.00 39.92
C PRO A 689 -41.09 23.59 40.77
N VAL A 690 -41.45 24.39 41.78
CA VAL A 690 -40.50 25.20 42.56
C VAL A 690 -39.53 24.33 43.37
N GLU A 691 -39.96 23.15 43.78
CA GLU A 691 -39.16 22.15 44.48
C GLU A 691 -37.96 21.68 43.64
N GLN A 692 -38.10 21.69 42.31
CA GLN A 692 -37.07 21.29 41.35
C GLN A 692 -36.12 22.44 40.97
N LEU A 693 -36.31 23.66 41.48
CA LEU A 693 -35.40 24.79 41.24
C LEU A 693 -34.16 24.74 42.15
N GLY A 694 -34.24 24.12 43.32
CA GLY A 694 -33.14 24.04 44.26
C GLY A 694 -32.87 25.38 44.97
N ALA A 695 -31.66 25.94 44.81
CA ALA A 695 -31.21 27.09 45.59
C ALA A 695 -32.09 28.36 45.46
N PRO A 696 -32.57 28.78 44.26
CA PRO A 696 -33.54 29.88 44.11
C PRO A 696 -34.82 29.72 44.96
N TYR A 697 -35.32 28.49 45.08
CA TYR A 697 -36.50 28.22 45.89
C TYR A 697 -36.20 28.23 47.38
N ARG A 698 -35.07 27.63 47.80
CA ARG A 698 -34.64 27.71 49.21
C ARG A 698 -34.40 29.15 49.66
N ALA A 699 -33.81 29.99 48.80
CA ALA A 699 -33.66 31.43 49.07
C ALA A 699 -35.02 32.13 49.27
N LEU A 700 -36.04 31.82 48.46
CA LEU A 700 -37.39 32.38 48.64
C LEU A 700 -37.98 31.95 49.99
N ARG A 701 -37.88 30.65 50.32
CA ARG A 701 -38.39 30.06 51.56
C ARG A 701 -37.65 30.55 52.80
N ALA A 702 -36.36 30.89 52.68
CA ALA A 702 -35.55 31.44 53.76
C ALA A 702 -35.76 32.95 53.96
N PHE A 703 -35.96 33.73 52.90
CA PHE A 703 -36.16 35.18 53.02
C PHE A 703 -37.49 35.52 53.72
N ARG A 704 -38.54 34.72 53.51
CA ARG A 704 -39.90 34.96 54.03
C ARG A 704 -40.00 35.00 55.57
N PRO A 705 -39.34 34.12 56.36
CA PRO A 705 -39.21 34.31 57.81
C PRO A 705 -38.17 35.38 58.18
N VAL A 706 -37.09 35.54 57.41
CA VAL A 706 -35.99 36.48 57.70
C VAL A 706 -36.45 37.95 57.72
N ILE A 707 -37.50 38.34 57.00
CA ILE A 707 -38.07 39.70 57.11
C ILE A 707 -38.75 39.98 58.47
N PHE A 708 -39.19 38.95 59.21
CA PHE A 708 -39.81 39.09 60.52
C PHE A 708 -38.85 38.91 61.70
N LEU A 709 -37.65 38.34 61.49
CA LEU A 709 -36.66 38.16 62.56
C LEU A 709 -36.21 39.51 63.16
N GLU A 710 -36.12 39.55 64.49
CA GLU A 710 -35.47 40.64 65.21
C GLU A 710 -33.99 40.75 64.84
N THR A 711 -33.42 41.95 64.90
CA THR A 711 -32.01 42.19 64.55
C THR A 711 -31.05 41.40 65.44
N SER A 712 -31.42 41.20 66.71
CA SER A 712 -30.76 40.37 67.72
C SER A 712 -30.66 38.89 67.34
N GLN A 713 -31.67 38.36 66.65
CA GLN A 713 -31.83 36.92 66.36
C GLN A 713 -31.31 36.53 64.97
N MET A 714 -31.03 37.51 64.10
CA MET A 714 -30.58 37.28 62.73
C MET A 714 -29.25 36.52 62.65
N GLY A 715 -28.25 36.92 63.43
CA GLY A 715 -26.86 36.44 63.29
C GLY A 715 -26.65 34.95 63.54
N ASP A 716 -27.53 34.34 64.34
CA ASP A 716 -27.44 32.93 64.73
C ASP A 716 -28.49 32.05 64.02
N SER A 717 -29.21 32.62 63.05
CA SER A 717 -30.31 31.96 62.33
C SER A 717 -29.79 31.05 61.20
N PRO A 718 -30.17 29.75 61.15
CA PRO A 718 -29.75 28.85 60.08
C PRO A 718 -30.31 29.25 58.71
N LEU A 719 -31.38 30.05 58.68
CA LEU A 719 -32.02 30.57 57.46
C LEU A 719 -31.07 31.43 56.62
N LEU A 720 -30.02 32.00 57.21
CA LEU A 720 -29.01 32.76 56.47
C LEU A 720 -28.16 31.89 55.54
N GLN A 721 -28.10 30.57 55.73
CA GLN A 721 -27.28 29.67 54.91
C GLN A 721 -27.88 29.41 53.51
N ASP A 722 -29.18 29.63 53.33
CA ASP A 722 -29.89 29.48 52.05
C ASP A 722 -30.07 30.81 51.30
N LEU A 723 -29.48 31.91 51.80
CA LEU A 723 -29.57 33.25 51.22
C LEU A 723 -28.20 33.74 50.72
N PRO A 724 -28.13 34.41 49.55
CA PRO A 724 -26.91 35.09 49.13
C PRO A 724 -26.47 36.15 50.17
N PRO A 725 -25.19 36.22 50.56
CA PRO A 725 -24.66 37.27 51.44
C PRO A 725 -25.06 38.68 50.99
N SER A 726 -25.01 38.95 49.68
CA SER A 726 -25.48 40.21 49.09
C SER A 726 -26.95 40.55 49.39
N VAL A 727 -27.86 39.57 49.47
CA VAL A 727 -29.27 39.77 49.81
C VAL A 727 -29.43 40.10 51.31
N ILE A 728 -28.75 39.36 52.18
CA ILE A 728 -28.80 39.56 53.64
C ILE A 728 -28.31 40.97 53.98
N LEU A 729 -27.18 41.37 53.41
CA LEU A 729 -26.54 42.65 53.69
C LEU A 729 -27.35 43.85 53.17
N HIS A 730 -28.04 43.73 52.04
CA HIS A 730 -28.97 44.78 51.59
C HIS A 730 -30.21 44.87 52.49
N HIS A 731 -30.80 43.73 52.85
CA HIS A 731 -31.96 43.70 53.74
C HIS A 731 -31.67 44.31 55.12
N LEU A 732 -30.43 44.24 55.62
CA LEU A 732 -30.03 44.93 56.86
C LEU A 732 -30.16 46.46 56.79
N TYR A 733 -30.10 47.10 55.61
CA TYR A 733 -30.37 48.54 55.49
C TYR A 733 -31.83 48.90 55.82
N SER A 734 -32.79 48.00 55.57
CA SER A 734 -34.20 48.24 55.94
C SER A 734 -34.39 48.42 57.46
N ARG A 735 -33.54 47.79 58.27
CA ARG A 735 -33.47 47.91 59.73
C ARG A 735 -32.60 49.10 60.21
N GLY A 736 -31.92 49.80 59.32
CA GLY A 736 -31.00 50.90 59.64
C GLY A 736 -31.69 52.27 59.74
N PRO A 737 -31.14 53.21 60.53
CA PRO A 737 -31.69 54.57 60.69
C PRO A 737 -31.63 55.38 59.38
N GLU A 738 -32.60 56.28 59.16
CA GLU A 738 -32.80 56.95 57.86
C GLU A 738 -31.57 57.72 57.33
N ASP A 739 -30.75 58.30 58.22
CA ASP A 739 -29.46 58.94 57.87
C ASP A 739 -28.44 58.01 57.16
N LEU A 740 -28.57 56.68 57.31
CA LEU A 740 -27.71 55.70 56.65
C LEU A 740 -28.15 55.55 55.19
N GLN A 741 -27.30 55.96 54.25
CA GLN A 741 -27.54 55.80 52.81
C GLN A 741 -27.11 54.39 52.35
N SER A 742 -27.95 53.72 51.56
CA SER A 742 -27.60 52.45 50.91
C SER A 742 -26.63 52.65 49.74
N PRO A 743 -25.94 51.60 49.23
CA PRO A 743 -25.03 51.72 48.08
C PRO A 743 -25.71 52.32 46.84
N LEU A 744 -26.96 51.89 46.57
CA LEU A 744 -27.88 52.45 45.58
C LEU A 744 -28.02 53.98 45.72
N GLN A 745 -28.36 54.44 46.93
CA GLN A 745 -28.59 55.86 47.24
C GLN A 745 -27.30 56.69 47.18
N ARG A 746 -26.18 56.17 47.70
CA ARG A 746 -24.86 56.83 47.64
C ARG A 746 -24.43 57.09 46.19
N ASN A 747 -24.57 56.07 45.34
CA ASN A 747 -24.09 56.11 43.95
C ASN A 747 -25.12 56.74 42.99
N LYS A 748 -26.31 57.14 43.48
CA LYS A 748 -27.41 57.73 42.70
C LYS A 748 -27.87 56.87 41.51
N LEU A 749 -27.79 55.55 41.65
CA LEU A 749 -28.25 54.59 40.65
C LEU A 749 -29.75 54.34 40.79
N THR A 750 -30.43 53.99 39.69
CA THR A 750 -31.79 53.43 39.76
C THR A 750 -31.75 51.97 40.24
N PRO A 751 -32.85 51.42 40.80
CA PRO A 751 -32.89 50.02 41.22
C PRO A 751 -32.49 49.05 40.10
N ASN A 752 -32.93 49.31 38.87
CA ASN A 752 -32.55 48.53 37.68
C ASN A 752 -31.05 48.64 37.38
N GLN A 753 -30.49 49.86 37.30
CA GLN A 753 -29.05 50.08 37.07
C GLN A 753 -28.19 49.38 38.13
N TYR A 754 -28.63 49.38 39.39
CA TYR A 754 -27.91 48.70 40.45
C TYR A 754 -28.05 47.17 40.39
N SER A 755 -29.21 46.65 39.97
CA SER A 755 -29.42 45.21 39.74
C SER A 755 -28.54 44.68 38.60
N LEU A 756 -28.51 45.40 37.47
CA LEU A 756 -27.61 45.12 36.34
C LEU A 756 -26.13 45.23 36.73
N TRP A 757 -25.78 46.21 37.59
CA TRP A 757 -24.43 46.29 38.15
C TRP A 757 -24.11 45.07 39.04
N MET A 758 -25.03 44.65 39.92
CA MET A 758 -24.87 43.44 40.74
C MET A 758 -24.76 42.16 39.89
N ASP A 759 -25.42 42.07 38.72
CA ASP A 759 -25.25 40.95 37.78
C ASP A 759 -23.89 40.98 37.06
N SER A 760 -23.26 42.15 36.94
CA SER A 760 -21.94 42.33 36.30
C SER A 760 -20.74 42.15 37.24
N GLN A 761 -20.95 42.09 38.55
CA GLN A 761 -19.89 42.11 39.57
C GLN A 761 -20.00 40.93 40.54
N GLY A 762 -18.85 40.40 40.97
CA GLY A 762 -18.78 39.41 42.06
C GLY A 762 -19.13 40.00 43.43
N GLU A 763 -19.52 39.14 44.39
CA GLU A 763 -19.98 39.57 45.72
C GLU A 763 -18.95 40.41 46.49
N ASP A 764 -17.64 40.23 46.25
CA ASP A 764 -16.57 41.10 46.78
C ASP A 764 -16.79 42.59 46.52
N GLN A 765 -17.20 42.95 45.30
CA GLN A 765 -17.37 44.35 44.91
C GLN A 765 -18.67 44.93 45.50
N ILE A 766 -19.71 44.10 45.57
CA ILE A 766 -20.97 44.40 46.26
C ILE A 766 -20.69 44.66 47.76
N TRP A 767 -19.90 43.79 48.39
CA TRP A 767 -19.45 43.93 49.78
C TRP A 767 -18.59 45.18 50.00
N LYS A 768 -17.64 45.49 49.11
CA LYS A 768 -16.84 46.73 49.18
C LYS A 768 -17.73 47.98 49.11
N GLY A 769 -18.75 48.00 48.27
CA GLY A 769 -19.75 49.08 48.21
C GLY A 769 -20.54 49.24 49.52
N ILE A 770 -20.99 48.12 50.10
CA ILE A 770 -21.70 48.06 51.39
C ILE A 770 -20.80 48.51 52.56
N LYS A 771 -19.57 47.99 52.67
CA LYS A 771 -18.63 48.39 53.72
C LYS A 771 -18.29 49.87 53.62
N SER A 772 -18.12 50.40 52.41
CA SER A 772 -17.85 51.83 52.20
C SER A 772 -19.00 52.72 52.69
N THR A 773 -20.27 52.36 52.45
CA THR A 773 -21.43 53.12 52.96
C THR A 773 -21.55 53.08 54.49
N LEU A 774 -21.23 51.96 55.12
CA LEU A 774 -21.18 51.83 56.58
C LEU A 774 -20.04 52.64 57.21
N VAL A 775 -18.87 52.72 56.57
CA VAL A 775 -17.73 53.55 57.02
C VAL A 775 -18.04 55.04 56.90
N ASP A 776 -18.62 55.49 55.79
CA ASP A 776 -19.12 56.86 55.62
C ASP A 776 -20.11 57.25 56.73
N TYR A 777 -21.05 56.35 57.07
CA TYR A 777 -22.02 56.58 58.13
C TYR A 777 -21.34 56.63 59.52
N ALA A 778 -20.43 55.72 59.81
CA ALA A 778 -19.67 55.74 61.06
C ALA A 778 -18.79 56.99 61.20
N ALA A 779 -18.31 57.58 60.10
CA ALA A 779 -17.65 58.89 60.11
C ALA A 779 -18.64 60.02 60.44
N LYS A 780 -19.81 60.06 59.78
CA LYS A 780 -20.88 61.04 60.05
C LYS A 780 -21.38 60.98 61.51
N VAL A 781 -21.55 59.79 62.09
CA VAL A 781 -21.97 59.62 63.50
C VAL A 781 -20.91 60.13 64.47
N ARG A 782 -19.63 59.83 64.23
CA ARG A 782 -18.51 60.34 65.04
C ARG A 782 -18.41 61.87 64.98
N ALA A 783 -18.59 62.47 63.79
CA ALA A 783 -18.62 63.92 63.62
C ALA A 783 -19.80 64.62 64.33
N ARG A 784 -20.93 63.92 64.54
CA ARG A 784 -22.08 64.40 65.31
C ARG A 784 -21.96 64.19 66.84
N GLY A 785 -20.78 63.81 67.35
CA GLY A 785 -20.48 63.75 68.79
C GLY A 785 -21.17 62.64 69.60
N ARG A 786 -21.94 61.73 68.96
CA ARG A 786 -22.63 60.63 69.65
C ARG A 786 -21.69 59.46 69.98
N GLN A 787 -20.80 59.66 70.95
CA GLN A 787 -20.08 58.54 71.59
C GLN A 787 -21.09 57.65 72.32
N GLY A 788 -21.35 56.47 71.77
CA GLY A 788 -22.35 55.51 72.29
C GLY A 788 -23.08 54.72 71.20
N VAL A 789 -23.25 55.28 70.00
CA VAL A 789 -23.80 54.54 68.84
C VAL A 789 -22.67 54.04 67.96
N GLN A 790 -21.95 53.03 68.45
CA GLN A 790 -21.17 52.15 67.57
C GLN A 790 -22.18 51.36 66.72
N PRO A 791 -22.14 51.41 65.37
CA PRO A 791 -23.15 50.73 64.57
C PRO A 791 -23.02 49.22 64.75
N CYS A 792 -24.04 48.57 65.35
CA CYS A 792 -24.04 47.13 65.59
C CYS A 792 -23.86 46.33 64.27
N LEU A 793 -24.34 46.91 63.16
CA LEU A 793 -24.13 46.47 61.78
C LEU A 793 -22.65 46.26 61.38
N LEU A 794 -21.71 46.97 62.01
CA LEU A 794 -20.27 46.76 61.78
C LEU A 794 -19.70 45.69 62.74
N SER A 795 -20.09 45.71 64.02
CA SER A 795 -19.57 44.74 64.99
C SER A 795 -20.02 43.32 64.71
N ASP A 796 -21.31 43.06 64.44
CA ASP A 796 -21.77 41.69 64.14
C ASP A 796 -21.21 41.17 62.79
N ALA A 797 -21.02 42.05 61.81
CA ALA A 797 -20.45 41.67 60.51
C ALA A 797 -18.95 41.33 60.59
N GLU A 798 -18.16 42.10 61.33
CA GLU A 798 -16.71 41.85 61.47
C GLU A 798 -16.37 40.79 62.54
N THR A 799 -17.25 40.56 63.53
CA THR A 799 -16.97 39.64 64.65
C THR A 799 -17.51 38.22 64.44
N ARG A 800 -18.61 38.01 63.67
CA ARG A 800 -19.25 36.69 63.52
C ARG A 800 -18.85 35.88 62.28
N GLY A 801 -17.77 36.25 61.60
CA GLY A 801 -17.17 35.39 60.56
C GLY A 801 -17.88 35.34 59.21
N LEU A 802 -18.86 36.22 58.94
CA LEU A 802 -19.44 36.44 57.61
C LEU A 802 -18.41 36.95 56.56
N VAL A 803 -17.18 37.22 56.99
CA VAL A 803 -16.04 37.66 56.16
C VAL A 803 -15.04 36.54 55.89
N ASN A 804 -15.11 35.39 56.60
CA ASN A 804 -14.14 34.29 56.53
C ASN A 804 -14.76 32.97 56.04
N ARG A 805 -15.54 33.04 54.94
CA ARG A 805 -15.92 31.86 54.15
C ARG A 805 -15.66 32.11 52.67
N GLU A 806 -14.49 31.65 52.24
CA GLU A 806 -14.33 31.04 50.91
C GLU A 806 -15.10 29.71 50.84
#